data_AF-A0A1F3F190-F1
#
_entry.id   AF-A0A1F3F190-F1
#
_cell.length_a   1.000
_cell.length_b   1.000
_cell.length_c   1.000
_cell.angle_alpha   90.00
_cell.angle_beta   90.00
_cell.angle_gamma   90.00
#
_symmetry.space_group_name_H-M   'P 1'
#
loop_
_entity.id
_entity.type
_entity.pdbx_description
1 polymer ?
#
loop_
_entity_poly.entity_id
_entity_poly.type
_entity_poly.pdbx_seq_one_letter_code
_entity_poly.pdbx_strand_id
1 'polypeptide(L)'
;MKKEKTGSQPPLTKNRKIIFSIISVLLPFLFLIFLEIILRISGSGNDHSLFMNHPDKDFESYQVVNPEIGRKYFQNMEYSAPAKDIFLTEKPKDVFRIFVMGSSTVVGFPYDNNLMFPRILSERLRDAYPDKKIEMVNTAITAINSFTLADFMPQILNEKPDAILIYAGHNEFYGAFGAGSNEAMFHSPALIRIHLKLMNSRVYQLVVKLVGNISGLFNSKDSAGEKRGTLMSRIVKDADIIYGSDIYKEGINNYEQNISAILTLAKKNNVKVFISDVVSNLRDIKPFKSVPSGELKGAEEYYNTAKDFELKGEIQMANGNYLLARDYDCIRFRASSDINRIIKELADKNQASFVPTLDFFNSNSPNGIVGDNLLTEHVHPNITGAFLLSESFYKEITHSKLIAPEVNAETEKSFKNFRINYGYSLLDSLIGKHRITNLKYHWPFRDESKDYIDYREIYKPQGKTDSLAFNVMAKQKISLTEAHEYLAEMYFKKGDYLNAYREYNSLTKMNPYWGFYFRKTADCLLKLNDLPEALRFFERSTEYGEASFYAHFRAGEICMIKNDFEKAIFHFQKAQLNADKDEKEKTLIKIYQALSFLNRASEGKEIEAYFAKVNPNNPIPVPPRTNTYMDYIPAQVKNKVDEAQKFIEVKDYEKAIELLTESLEIKETAIGFRLLGEVYYKNEEHKKAQHFLKKAYPEFKFDTHFLRSCFMTDLATGNTDDARKTLQQLKKTDPKSPEIGKLEMILNNLNPNNINANIDTK
;
A
#
# COMPACT_ATOMS: atom_id res chain seq x y z
N MET A 1 53.87 -61.13 -50.93
CA MET A 1 52.41 -61.38 -50.97
C MET A 1 51.97 -62.10 -49.70
N LYS A 2 51.41 -61.37 -48.73
CA LYS A 2 50.46 -61.89 -47.74
C LYS A 2 49.37 -60.82 -47.63
N LYS A 3 48.19 -61.12 -48.20
CA LYS A 3 47.00 -60.29 -48.07
C LYS A 3 46.57 -60.33 -46.61
N GLU A 4 46.76 -59.25 -45.87
CA GLU A 4 46.01 -59.02 -44.64
C GLU A 4 44.53 -58.91 -45.04
N LYS A 5 43.76 -59.92 -44.66
CA LYS A 5 42.31 -59.87 -44.67
C LYS A 5 41.92 -58.78 -43.67
N THR A 6 41.61 -57.59 -44.16
CA THR A 6 40.83 -56.61 -43.41
C THR A 6 39.48 -57.26 -43.11
N GLY A 7 39.34 -57.81 -41.90
CA GLY A 7 38.06 -58.27 -41.40
C GLY A 7 37.11 -57.08 -41.44
N SER A 8 36.09 -57.15 -42.29
CA SER A 8 34.98 -56.21 -42.24
C SER A 8 34.40 -56.28 -40.83
N GLN A 9 34.49 -55.17 -40.09
CA GLN A 9 33.83 -55.10 -38.79
C GLN A 9 32.37 -55.50 -38.99
N PRO A 10 31.84 -56.42 -38.17
CA PRO A 10 30.46 -56.87 -38.33
C PRO A 10 29.56 -55.63 -38.30
N PRO A 11 28.64 -55.47 -39.27
CA PRO A 11 27.79 -54.28 -39.32
C PRO A 11 27.09 -54.13 -37.98
N LEU A 12 27.17 -52.93 -37.39
CA LEU A 12 26.51 -52.61 -36.13
C LEU A 12 25.09 -53.21 -36.14
N THR A 13 24.79 -54.04 -35.14
CA THR A 13 23.46 -54.63 -35.00
C THR A 13 22.42 -53.51 -35.02
N LYS A 14 21.21 -53.80 -35.54
CA LYS A 14 20.15 -52.79 -35.67
C LYS A 14 19.95 -52.00 -34.35
N ASN A 15 20.02 -52.70 -33.21
CA ASN A 15 19.92 -52.10 -31.88
C ASN A 15 21.10 -51.15 -31.56
N ARG A 16 22.34 -51.52 -31.89
CA ARG A 16 23.50 -50.64 -31.68
C ARG A 16 23.50 -49.41 -32.59
N LYS A 17 23.01 -49.54 -33.83
CA LYS A 17 22.80 -48.37 -34.72
C LYS A 17 21.75 -47.42 -34.14
N ILE A 18 20.62 -47.95 -33.68
CA ILE A 18 19.57 -47.15 -33.03
C ILE A 18 20.10 -46.45 -31.79
N ILE A 19 20.81 -47.16 -30.91
CA ILE A 19 21.41 -46.58 -29.69
C ILE A 19 22.42 -45.48 -30.05
N PHE A 20 23.31 -45.73 -31.01
CA PHE A 20 24.27 -44.74 -31.47
C PHE A 20 23.57 -43.49 -32.03
N SER A 21 22.56 -43.66 -32.87
CA SER A 21 21.77 -42.54 -33.40
C SER A 21 21.05 -41.75 -32.29
N ILE A 22 20.49 -42.43 -31.29
CA ILE A 22 19.88 -41.77 -30.12
C ILE A 22 20.94 -40.96 -29.37
N ILE A 23 22.12 -41.55 -29.10
CA ILE A 23 23.21 -40.86 -28.41
C ILE A 23 23.68 -39.64 -29.20
N SER A 24 23.91 -39.78 -30.51
CA SER A 24 24.35 -38.68 -31.36
C SER A 24 23.34 -37.52 -31.39
N VAL A 25 22.04 -37.82 -31.36
CA VAL A 25 20.98 -36.80 -31.29
C VAL A 25 20.92 -36.15 -29.90
N LEU A 26 21.10 -36.92 -28.83
CA LEU A 26 20.99 -36.40 -27.45
C LEU A 26 22.25 -35.64 -26.99
N LEU A 27 23.42 -35.96 -27.53
CA LEU A 27 24.70 -35.43 -27.05
C LEU A 27 24.76 -33.87 -27.02
N PRO A 28 24.31 -33.13 -28.05
CA PRO A 28 24.30 -31.66 -27.99
C PRO A 28 23.38 -31.12 -26.89
N PHE A 29 22.23 -31.74 -26.66
CA PHE A 29 21.30 -31.32 -25.60
C PHE A 29 21.87 -31.60 -24.21
N LEU A 30 22.52 -32.77 -24.03
CA LEU A 30 23.22 -33.10 -22.79
C LEU A 30 24.36 -32.11 -22.51
N PHE A 31 25.09 -31.70 -23.54
CA PHE A 31 26.13 -30.67 -23.40
C PHE A 31 25.54 -29.32 -22.97
N LEU A 32 24.43 -28.87 -23.56
CA LEU A 32 23.77 -27.61 -23.17
C LEU A 32 23.23 -27.68 -21.73
N ILE A 33 22.66 -28.82 -21.32
CA ILE A 33 22.22 -29.04 -19.93
C ILE A 33 23.41 -28.98 -18.97
N PHE A 34 24.51 -29.65 -19.31
CA PHE A 34 25.72 -29.63 -18.50
C PHE A 34 26.31 -28.21 -18.38
N LEU A 35 26.36 -27.46 -19.48
CA LEU A 35 26.79 -26.06 -19.48
C LEU A 35 25.87 -25.18 -18.62
N GLU A 36 24.56 -25.36 -18.70
CA GLU A 36 23.59 -24.65 -17.86
C GLU A 36 23.83 -24.92 -16.37
N ILE A 37 24.10 -26.18 -15.99
CA ILE A 37 24.44 -26.55 -14.60
C ILE A 37 25.73 -25.86 -14.15
N ILE A 38 26.79 -25.90 -14.97
CA ILE A 38 28.06 -25.23 -14.65
C ILE A 38 27.84 -23.73 -14.44
N LEU A 39 27.11 -23.06 -15.35
CA LEU A 39 26.86 -21.62 -15.26
C LEU A 39 26.04 -21.25 -14.02
N ARG A 40 25.08 -22.10 -13.60
CA ARG A 40 24.32 -21.90 -12.37
C ARG A 40 25.18 -22.06 -11.12
N ILE A 41 26.01 -23.11 -11.06
CA ILE A 41 26.90 -23.37 -9.92
C ILE A 41 27.97 -22.27 -9.80
N SER A 42 28.50 -21.77 -10.92
CA SER A 42 29.49 -20.70 -10.91
C SER A 42 28.92 -19.31 -10.61
N GLY A 43 27.60 -19.18 -10.47
CA GLY A 43 26.92 -17.90 -10.29
C GLY A 43 26.94 -17.00 -11.53
N SER A 44 27.23 -17.56 -12.71
CA SER A 44 27.28 -16.81 -13.97
C SER A 44 25.88 -16.47 -14.50
N GLY A 45 25.68 -15.21 -14.90
CA GLY A 45 24.41 -14.67 -15.37
C GLY A 45 23.55 -14.06 -14.25
N ASN A 46 22.35 -13.59 -14.59
CA ASN A 46 21.42 -12.97 -13.65
C ASN A 46 20.27 -13.92 -13.28
N ASP A 47 19.76 -13.81 -12.06
CA ASP A 47 18.51 -14.44 -11.66
C ASP A 47 17.34 -13.57 -12.10
N HIS A 48 16.48 -14.13 -12.94
CA HIS A 48 15.31 -13.47 -13.53
C HIS A 48 14.00 -14.00 -12.93
N SER A 49 14.08 -14.69 -11.79
CA SER A 49 12.90 -15.02 -10.98
C SER A 49 12.28 -13.74 -10.42
N LEU A 50 10.95 -13.62 -10.48
CA LEU A 50 10.22 -12.45 -9.99
C LEU A 50 10.32 -12.32 -8.47
N PHE A 51 10.39 -13.45 -7.76
CA PHE A 51 10.52 -13.51 -6.31
C PHE A 51 11.81 -14.22 -5.92
N MET A 52 12.39 -13.80 -4.80
CA MET A 52 13.54 -14.43 -4.17
C MET A 52 13.32 -14.50 -2.66
N ASN A 53 14.02 -15.40 -1.97
CA ASN A 53 14.02 -15.41 -0.51
C ASN A 53 14.56 -14.08 0.01
N HIS A 54 13.99 -13.58 1.10
CA HIS A 54 14.46 -12.35 1.71
C HIS A 54 15.92 -12.51 2.16
N PRO A 55 16.82 -11.56 1.84
CA PRO A 55 18.25 -11.70 2.13
C PRO A 55 18.59 -11.52 3.62
N ASP A 56 17.71 -10.87 4.38
CA ASP A 56 17.87 -10.66 5.83
C ASP A 56 17.40 -11.88 6.63
N LYS A 57 18.18 -12.26 7.65
CA LYS A 57 17.93 -13.44 8.51
C LYS A 57 16.66 -13.30 9.34
N ASP A 58 16.31 -12.10 9.75
CA ASP A 58 15.09 -11.84 10.53
C ASP A 58 13.81 -12.09 9.71
N PHE A 59 13.96 -12.31 8.39
CA PHE A 59 12.89 -12.49 7.43
C PHE A 59 13.05 -13.79 6.62
N GLU A 60 13.76 -14.81 7.13
CA GLU A 60 13.99 -16.09 6.42
C GLU A 60 12.71 -16.81 5.95
N SER A 61 11.58 -16.58 6.62
CA SER A 61 10.26 -17.14 6.26
C SER A 61 9.53 -16.34 5.16
N TYR A 62 10.14 -15.26 4.66
CA TYR A 62 9.56 -14.37 3.68
C TYR A 62 10.31 -14.43 2.35
N GLN A 63 9.54 -14.22 1.27
CA GLN A 63 10.04 -13.85 -0.04
C GLN A 63 9.87 -12.35 -0.24
N VAL A 64 10.66 -11.81 -1.18
CA VAL A 64 10.62 -10.42 -1.63
C VAL A 64 10.61 -10.39 -3.15
N VAL A 65 10.02 -9.33 -3.73
CA VAL A 65 10.15 -9.07 -5.18
C VAL A 65 11.63 -8.85 -5.50
N ASN A 66 12.15 -9.58 -6.48
CA ASN A 66 13.55 -9.52 -6.88
C ASN A 66 13.90 -8.09 -7.35
N PRO A 67 14.79 -7.37 -6.64
CA PRO A 67 15.15 -6.00 -6.99
C PRO A 67 15.78 -5.86 -8.38
N GLU A 68 16.37 -6.96 -8.88
CA GLU A 68 17.10 -7.00 -10.15
C GLU A 68 16.26 -7.54 -11.32
N ILE A 69 14.95 -7.78 -11.12
CA ILE A 69 14.06 -8.36 -12.15
C ILE A 69 14.02 -7.52 -13.44
N GLY A 70 14.26 -6.21 -13.34
CA GLY A 70 14.33 -5.30 -14.47
C GLY A 70 15.43 -5.66 -15.48
N ARG A 71 16.53 -6.30 -15.07
CA ARG A 71 17.62 -6.74 -15.98
C ARG A 71 17.15 -7.69 -17.07
N LYS A 72 16.03 -8.39 -16.86
CA LYS A 72 15.44 -9.27 -17.87
C LYS A 72 14.91 -8.46 -19.06
N TYR A 73 14.41 -7.25 -18.81
CA TYR A 73 13.69 -6.42 -19.77
C TYR A 73 14.50 -5.24 -20.30
N PHE A 74 15.47 -4.77 -19.53
CA PHE A 74 16.33 -3.63 -19.87
C PHE A 74 17.78 -4.09 -19.89
N GLN A 75 18.37 -4.18 -21.08
CA GLN A 75 19.76 -4.64 -21.21
C GLN A 75 20.75 -3.48 -21.23
N ASN A 76 20.36 -2.35 -21.82
CA ASN A 76 21.23 -1.19 -22.03
C ASN A 76 20.73 0.08 -21.32
N MET A 77 19.70 -0.04 -20.48
CA MET A 77 19.04 1.09 -19.83
C MET A 77 18.88 0.85 -18.34
N GLU A 78 18.91 1.95 -17.57
CA GLU A 78 18.55 1.93 -16.15
C GLU A 78 17.06 1.61 -15.99
N TYR A 79 16.73 0.89 -14.93
CA TYR A 79 15.36 0.55 -14.55
C TYR A 79 15.13 0.88 -13.08
N SER A 80 13.86 1.05 -12.69
CA SER A 80 13.49 1.16 -11.28
C SER A 80 13.42 -0.23 -10.64
N ALA A 81 14.02 -0.40 -9.47
CA ALA A 81 13.71 -1.57 -8.65
C ALA A 81 12.20 -1.55 -8.26
N PRO A 82 11.54 -2.71 -8.20
CA PRO A 82 10.19 -2.82 -7.66
C PRO A 82 10.15 -2.44 -6.18
N ALA A 83 8.94 -2.27 -5.64
CA ALA A 83 8.76 -2.12 -4.20
C ALA A 83 9.31 -3.36 -3.48
N LYS A 84 9.95 -3.15 -2.33
CA LYS A 84 10.50 -4.24 -1.49
C LYS A 84 9.39 -4.87 -0.63
N ASP A 85 8.26 -5.17 -1.25
CA ASP A 85 7.16 -5.85 -0.58
C ASP A 85 7.51 -7.30 -0.30
N ILE A 86 7.15 -7.75 0.90
CA ILE A 86 7.42 -9.11 1.39
C ILE A 86 6.13 -9.89 1.59
N PHE A 87 6.22 -11.21 1.50
CA PHE A 87 5.13 -12.13 1.77
C PHE A 87 5.70 -13.47 2.24
N LEU A 88 4.92 -14.26 2.99
CA LEU A 88 5.37 -15.55 3.52
C LEU A 88 5.60 -16.56 2.40
N THR A 89 6.74 -17.25 2.43
CA THR A 89 7.08 -18.31 1.46
C THR A 89 6.00 -19.39 1.41
N GLU A 90 5.53 -19.85 2.58
CA GLU A 90 4.38 -20.73 2.68
C GLU A 90 3.15 -19.94 3.12
N LYS A 91 2.16 -19.82 2.22
CA LYS A 91 0.92 -19.09 2.50
C LYS A 91 0.08 -19.78 3.60
N PRO A 92 -0.15 -19.14 4.76
CA PRO A 92 -1.08 -19.64 5.77
C PRO A 92 -2.54 -19.56 5.28
N LYS A 93 -3.43 -20.38 5.87
CA LYS A 93 -4.85 -20.43 5.46
C LYS A 93 -5.64 -19.16 5.80
N ASP A 94 -5.21 -18.43 6.82
CA ASP A 94 -5.84 -17.21 7.34
C ASP A 94 -5.26 -15.92 6.73
N VAL A 95 -4.32 -16.06 5.79
CA VAL A 95 -3.69 -14.93 5.08
C VAL A 95 -4.34 -14.74 3.72
N PHE A 96 -4.76 -13.50 3.46
CA PHE A 96 -5.29 -13.06 2.18
C PHE A 96 -4.17 -12.38 1.37
N ARG A 97 -3.83 -12.93 0.21
CA ARG A 97 -2.67 -12.52 -0.60
C ARG A 97 -3.09 -11.85 -1.89
N ILE A 98 -2.62 -10.61 -2.08
CA ILE A 98 -2.93 -9.74 -3.21
C ILE A 98 -1.63 -9.38 -3.93
N PHE A 99 -1.58 -9.61 -5.24
CA PHE A 99 -0.50 -9.08 -6.09
C PHE A 99 -1.01 -7.92 -6.94
N VAL A 100 -0.17 -6.91 -7.14
CA VAL A 100 -0.49 -5.74 -7.95
C VAL A 100 0.47 -5.65 -9.12
N MET A 101 -0.09 -5.58 -10.33
CA MET A 101 0.65 -5.44 -11.58
C MET A 101 0.38 -4.10 -12.25
N GLY A 102 1.44 -3.54 -12.85
CA GLY A 102 1.37 -2.36 -13.69
C GLY A 102 2.75 -1.78 -13.93
N SER A 103 2.81 -0.48 -14.24
CA SER A 103 4.09 0.21 -14.49
C SER A 103 4.30 1.41 -13.57
N SER A 104 4.83 2.53 -14.07
CA SER A 104 5.27 3.68 -13.26
C SER A 104 4.21 4.26 -12.32
N THR A 105 2.93 4.29 -12.72
CA THR A 105 1.82 4.70 -11.85
C THR A 105 1.64 3.76 -10.65
N VAL A 106 1.82 2.45 -10.87
CA VAL A 106 1.68 1.42 -9.82
C VAL A 106 2.91 1.38 -8.92
N VAL A 107 4.10 1.67 -9.46
CA VAL A 107 5.33 1.90 -8.67
C VAL A 107 5.14 3.08 -7.69
N GLY A 108 4.27 4.03 -8.01
CA GLY A 108 4.01 5.23 -7.19
C GLY A 108 4.68 6.50 -7.69
N PHE A 109 5.27 6.49 -8.89
CA PHE A 109 5.89 7.68 -9.48
C PHE A 109 4.84 8.82 -9.60
N PRO A 110 5.18 10.08 -9.25
CA PRO A 110 6.51 10.61 -8.91
C PRO A 110 6.90 10.50 -7.43
N TYR A 111 6.03 9.96 -6.59
CA TYR A 111 6.30 9.79 -5.17
C TYR A 111 7.07 8.49 -4.92
N ASP A 112 7.22 8.12 -3.66
CA ASP A 112 7.90 6.89 -3.25
C ASP A 112 6.91 5.88 -2.67
N ASN A 113 7.42 4.77 -2.12
CA ASN A 113 6.62 3.63 -1.67
C ASN A 113 5.54 3.98 -0.62
N ASN A 114 5.65 5.12 0.07
CA ASN A 114 4.64 5.58 1.01
C ASN A 114 3.36 6.07 0.33
N LEU A 115 3.44 6.61 -0.89
CA LEU A 115 2.31 7.23 -1.60
C LEU A 115 1.90 6.46 -2.86
N MET A 116 2.44 5.27 -3.10
CA MET A 116 1.92 4.35 -4.11
C MET A 116 0.50 3.88 -3.73
N PHE A 117 -0.40 3.79 -4.71
CA PHE A 117 -1.78 3.38 -4.44
C PHE A 117 -1.91 2.00 -3.76
N PRO A 118 -1.02 1.00 -4.00
CA PRO A 118 -1.09 -0.26 -3.28
C PRO A 118 -0.81 -0.07 -1.78
N ARG A 119 0.17 0.76 -1.39
CA ARG A 119 0.41 1.03 0.04
C ARG A 119 -0.80 1.71 0.69
N ILE A 120 -1.39 2.68 0.00
CA ILE A 120 -2.60 3.35 0.45
C ILE A 120 -3.76 2.35 0.61
N LEU A 121 -3.96 1.47 -0.37
CA LEU A 121 -5.00 0.45 -0.36
C LEU A 121 -4.78 -0.58 0.75
N SER A 122 -3.54 -0.98 1.01
CA SER A 122 -3.18 -1.92 2.07
C SER A 122 -3.59 -1.39 3.45
N GLU A 123 -3.31 -0.11 3.74
CA GLU A 123 -3.73 0.52 5.00
C GLU A 123 -5.26 0.67 5.08
N ARG A 124 -5.92 0.97 3.96
CA ARG A 124 -7.38 1.07 3.87
C ARG A 124 -8.08 -0.26 4.16
N LEU A 125 -7.60 -1.34 3.53
CA LEU A 125 -8.13 -2.69 3.74
C LEU A 125 -7.84 -3.20 5.16
N ARG A 126 -6.71 -2.81 5.76
CA ARG A 126 -6.40 -3.15 7.15
C ARG A 126 -7.36 -2.49 8.14
N ASP A 127 -7.69 -1.22 7.93
CA ASP A 127 -8.73 -0.53 8.72
C ASP A 127 -10.11 -1.22 8.53
N ALA A 128 -10.41 -1.72 7.33
CA ALA A 128 -11.69 -2.39 7.04
C ALA A 128 -11.78 -3.85 7.55
N TYR A 129 -10.64 -4.56 7.64
CA TYR A 129 -10.57 -5.97 8.00
C TYR A 129 -9.45 -6.20 9.05
N PRO A 130 -9.58 -5.66 10.27
CA PRO A 130 -8.52 -5.72 11.30
C PRO A 130 -8.15 -7.15 11.73
N ASP A 131 -9.09 -8.10 11.62
CA ASP A 131 -8.89 -9.52 11.98
C ASP A 131 -8.32 -10.37 10.84
N LYS A 132 -8.02 -9.77 9.68
CA LYS A 132 -7.46 -10.46 8.52
C LYS A 132 -6.03 -10.01 8.27
N LYS A 133 -5.13 -10.99 8.11
CA LYS A 133 -3.78 -10.72 7.62
C LYS A 133 -3.85 -10.58 6.10
N ILE A 134 -3.48 -9.40 5.60
CA ILE A 134 -3.48 -9.10 4.17
C ILE A 134 -2.04 -8.85 3.72
N GLU A 135 -1.55 -9.70 2.83
CA GLU A 135 -0.29 -9.50 2.11
C GLU A 135 -0.59 -8.75 0.81
N MET A 136 0.05 -7.60 0.59
CA MET A 136 -0.07 -6.83 -0.65
C MET A 136 1.30 -6.64 -1.28
N VAL A 137 1.50 -7.26 -2.44
CA VAL A 137 2.80 -7.34 -3.10
C VAL A 137 2.76 -6.60 -4.42
N ASN A 138 3.44 -5.45 -4.50
CA ASN A 138 3.55 -4.68 -5.73
C ASN A 138 4.71 -5.18 -6.60
N THR A 139 4.40 -5.75 -7.77
CA THR A 139 5.40 -6.29 -8.70
C THR A 139 5.75 -5.31 -9.83
N ALA A 140 5.26 -4.07 -9.78
CA ALA A 140 5.44 -3.10 -10.84
C ALA A 140 6.89 -2.60 -10.92
N ILE A 141 7.32 -2.30 -12.15
CA ILE A 141 8.54 -1.56 -12.48
C ILE A 141 8.21 -0.50 -13.54
N THR A 142 9.03 0.53 -13.69
CA THR A 142 8.78 1.60 -14.67
C THR A 142 9.00 1.13 -16.10
N ALA A 143 8.38 1.83 -17.06
CA ALA A 143 8.57 1.66 -18.50
C ALA A 143 8.35 0.23 -19.07
N ILE A 144 7.44 -0.55 -18.48
CA ILE A 144 7.03 -1.87 -18.99
C ILE A 144 5.61 -1.84 -19.55
N ASN A 145 5.27 -2.84 -20.36
CA ASN A 145 3.98 -3.00 -21.03
C ASN A 145 3.36 -4.39 -20.77
N SER A 146 2.31 -4.71 -21.52
CA SER A 146 1.54 -5.95 -21.35
C SER A 146 2.36 -7.25 -21.54
N PHE A 147 3.49 -7.23 -22.27
CA PHE A 147 4.37 -8.40 -22.39
C PHE A 147 5.04 -8.79 -21.08
N THR A 148 5.54 -7.80 -20.33
CA THR A 148 6.14 -8.02 -19.01
C THR A 148 5.11 -8.55 -18.02
N LEU A 149 3.90 -7.99 -18.02
CA LEU A 149 2.81 -8.49 -17.17
C LEU A 149 2.47 -9.95 -17.49
N ALA A 150 2.45 -10.32 -18.77
CA ALA A 150 2.20 -11.69 -19.18
C ALA A 150 3.32 -12.67 -18.76
N ASP A 151 4.57 -12.21 -18.69
CA ASP A 151 5.71 -13.01 -18.20
C ASP A 151 5.72 -13.16 -16.67
N PHE A 152 5.24 -12.14 -15.93
CA PHE A 152 5.09 -12.22 -14.48
C PHE A 152 3.95 -13.13 -14.03
N MET A 153 2.86 -13.20 -14.80
CA MET A 153 1.64 -13.89 -14.40
C MET A 153 1.82 -15.35 -13.94
N PRO A 154 2.57 -16.23 -14.65
CA PRO A 154 2.79 -17.60 -14.16
C PRO A 154 3.54 -17.66 -12.83
N GLN A 155 4.49 -16.75 -12.61
CA GLN A 155 5.25 -16.69 -11.36
C GLN A 155 4.38 -16.21 -10.21
N ILE A 156 3.53 -15.20 -10.45
CA ILE A 156 2.53 -14.74 -9.46
C ILE A 156 1.57 -15.87 -9.07
N LEU A 157 1.07 -16.64 -10.05
CA LEU A 157 0.14 -17.74 -9.76
C LEU A 157 0.75 -18.87 -8.95
N ASN A 158 2.06 -19.13 -9.09
CA ASN A 158 2.76 -20.11 -8.26
C ASN A 158 2.73 -19.72 -6.77
N GLU A 159 2.64 -18.43 -6.46
CA GLU A 159 2.54 -17.90 -5.10
C GLU A 159 1.12 -17.88 -4.52
N LYS A 160 0.17 -18.56 -5.17
CA LYS A 160 -1.20 -18.81 -4.70
C LYS A 160 -1.96 -17.54 -4.27
N PRO A 161 -2.09 -16.54 -5.14
CA PRO A 161 -2.83 -15.31 -4.85
C PRO A 161 -4.33 -15.58 -4.64
N ASP A 162 -4.97 -14.81 -3.76
CA ASP A 162 -6.45 -14.76 -3.70
C ASP A 162 -7.00 -13.71 -4.68
N ALA A 163 -6.26 -12.63 -4.89
CA ALA A 163 -6.61 -11.57 -5.82
C ALA A 163 -5.39 -11.02 -6.56
N ILE A 164 -5.63 -10.54 -7.77
CA ILE A 164 -4.65 -9.80 -8.58
C ILE A 164 -5.26 -8.47 -9.01
N LEU A 165 -4.54 -7.37 -8.80
CA LEU A 165 -4.96 -6.02 -9.20
C LEU A 165 -4.13 -5.59 -10.41
N ILE A 166 -4.77 -5.03 -11.44
CA ILE A 166 -4.10 -4.61 -12.68
C ILE A 166 -4.48 -3.16 -13.01
N TYR A 167 -3.46 -2.30 -13.11
CA TYR A 167 -3.56 -0.94 -13.67
C TYR A 167 -2.44 -0.75 -14.70
N ALA A 168 -2.75 -0.95 -16.00
CA ALA A 168 -1.76 -0.95 -17.06
C ALA A 168 -2.36 -0.57 -18.43
N GLY A 169 -1.61 0.20 -19.23
CA GLY A 169 -2.00 0.55 -20.60
C GLY A 169 -1.21 1.71 -21.20
N HIS A 170 -0.75 2.67 -20.39
CA HIS A 170 -0.05 3.88 -20.88
C HIS A 170 1.23 3.59 -21.67
N ASN A 171 1.98 2.58 -21.27
CA ASN A 171 3.28 2.25 -21.86
C ASN A 171 3.19 1.20 -22.97
N GLU A 172 2.01 0.90 -23.52
CA GLU A 172 1.90 -0.24 -24.45
C GLU A 172 2.78 -0.09 -25.69
N PHE A 173 2.83 1.12 -26.25
CA PHE A 173 3.57 1.39 -27.48
C PHE A 173 5.08 1.49 -27.26
N TYR A 174 5.51 2.12 -26.17
CA TYR A 174 6.93 2.44 -25.95
C TYR A 174 7.59 1.71 -24.79
N GLY A 175 6.86 0.99 -23.94
CA GLY A 175 7.47 0.18 -22.88
C GLY A 175 8.42 -0.87 -23.46
N ALA A 176 9.20 -1.54 -22.61
CA ALA A 176 10.11 -2.59 -23.07
C ALA A 176 9.44 -3.58 -24.04
N PHE A 177 10.03 -3.78 -25.21
CA PHE A 177 9.48 -4.60 -26.33
C PHE A 177 8.18 -4.08 -26.98
N GLY A 178 7.77 -2.84 -26.71
CA GLY A 178 6.64 -2.20 -27.38
C GLY A 178 6.94 -1.92 -28.85
N ALA A 179 5.90 -1.77 -29.66
CA ALA A 179 6.02 -1.61 -31.12
C ALA A 179 6.83 -0.37 -31.56
N GLY A 180 6.90 0.67 -30.71
CA GLY A 180 7.71 1.88 -30.93
C GLY A 180 9.01 1.93 -30.10
N SER A 181 9.41 0.84 -29.45
CA SER A 181 10.52 0.80 -28.50
C SER A 181 11.87 0.51 -29.17
N ASN A 182 12.93 1.17 -28.71
CA ASN A 182 14.34 0.88 -29.03
C ASN A 182 14.84 -0.42 -28.37
N GLU A 183 14.19 -0.89 -27.29
CA GLU A 183 14.59 -2.14 -26.60
C GLU A 183 14.02 -3.40 -27.30
N ALA A 184 13.22 -3.23 -28.36
CA ALA A 184 12.67 -4.35 -29.12
C ALA A 184 13.74 -4.97 -30.05
N MET A 185 14.49 -5.97 -29.56
CA MET A 185 15.39 -6.79 -30.39
C MET A 185 14.62 -7.60 -31.46
N PHE A 186 13.34 -7.87 -31.21
CA PHE A 186 12.42 -8.58 -32.12
C PHE A 186 11.13 -7.77 -32.28
N HIS A 187 10.57 -7.74 -33.48
CA HIS A 187 9.26 -7.10 -33.75
C HIS A 187 8.11 -8.11 -33.84
N SER A 188 8.39 -9.42 -33.84
CA SER A 188 7.34 -10.44 -33.78
C SER A 188 6.93 -10.73 -32.33
N PRO A 189 5.64 -10.60 -31.96
CA PRO A 189 5.17 -10.91 -30.61
C PRO A 189 5.49 -12.34 -30.15
N ALA A 190 5.46 -13.31 -31.07
CA ALA A 190 5.81 -14.70 -30.77
C ALA A 190 7.30 -14.84 -30.41
N LEU A 191 8.18 -14.15 -31.14
CA LEU A 191 9.62 -14.16 -30.86
C LEU A 191 9.94 -13.42 -29.55
N ILE A 192 9.23 -12.33 -29.24
CA ILE A 192 9.36 -11.63 -27.95
C ILE A 192 9.04 -12.59 -26.80
N ARG A 193 7.92 -13.32 -26.86
CA ARG A 193 7.55 -14.32 -25.84
C ARG A 193 8.60 -15.42 -25.71
N ILE A 194 9.13 -15.92 -26.83
CA ILE A 194 10.19 -16.94 -26.82
C ILE A 194 11.46 -16.37 -26.18
N HIS A 195 11.87 -15.16 -26.55
CA HIS A 195 13.01 -14.47 -25.97
C HIS A 195 12.87 -14.34 -24.45
N LEU A 196 11.75 -13.80 -23.95
CA LEU A 196 11.49 -13.64 -22.52
C LEU A 196 11.54 -14.98 -21.77
N LYS A 197 11.00 -16.05 -22.36
CA LYS A 197 11.07 -17.39 -21.77
C LYS A 197 12.50 -17.93 -21.72
N LEU A 198 13.28 -17.75 -22.80
CA LEU A 198 14.66 -18.21 -22.89
C LEU A 198 15.61 -17.41 -22.00
N MET A 199 15.31 -16.16 -21.69
CA MET A 199 16.09 -15.33 -20.75
C MET A 199 16.20 -15.92 -19.34
N ASN A 200 15.42 -16.95 -18.99
CA ASN A 200 15.55 -17.70 -17.75
C ASN A 200 16.69 -18.77 -17.77
N SER A 201 17.26 -19.07 -18.95
CA SER A 201 18.43 -19.95 -19.12
C SER A 201 19.73 -19.15 -19.07
N ARG A 202 20.70 -19.64 -18.28
CA ARG A 202 22.04 -19.04 -18.20
C ARG A 202 22.82 -19.20 -19.51
N VAL A 203 22.64 -20.33 -20.20
CA VAL A 203 23.22 -20.55 -21.55
C VAL A 203 22.68 -19.52 -22.54
N TYR A 204 21.37 -19.27 -22.56
CA TYR A 204 20.80 -18.27 -23.46
C TYR A 204 21.26 -16.85 -23.12
N GLN A 205 21.31 -16.48 -21.84
CA GLN A 205 21.88 -15.19 -21.41
C GLN A 205 23.33 -15.02 -21.90
N LEU A 206 24.13 -16.09 -21.84
CA LEU A 206 25.50 -16.08 -22.38
C LEU A 206 25.50 -15.85 -23.89
N VAL A 207 24.62 -16.50 -24.65
CA VAL A 207 24.48 -16.28 -26.09
C VAL A 207 24.10 -14.84 -26.40
N VAL A 208 23.08 -14.29 -25.73
CA VAL A 208 22.65 -12.89 -25.91
C VAL A 208 23.82 -11.93 -25.62
N LYS A 209 24.57 -12.16 -24.54
CA LYS A 209 25.74 -11.35 -24.20
C LYS A 209 26.85 -11.44 -25.26
N LEU A 210 27.13 -12.64 -25.78
CA LEU A 210 28.13 -12.83 -26.83
C LEU A 210 27.72 -12.14 -28.14
N VAL A 211 26.46 -12.29 -28.56
CA VAL A 211 25.92 -11.62 -29.75
C VAL A 211 25.97 -10.10 -29.58
N GLY A 212 25.59 -9.58 -28.41
CA GLY A 212 25.70 -8.16 -28.06
C GLY A 212 27.13 -7.64 -28.19
N ASN A 213 28.10 -8.33 -27.60
CA ASN A 213 29.52 -7.96 -27.68
C ASN A 213 30.06 -7.96 -29.12
N ILE A 214 29.70 -8.97 -29.92
CA ILE A 214 30.10 -9.05 -31.34
C ILE A 214 29.49 -7.90 -32.13
N SER A 215 28.20 -7.61 -31.94
CA SER A 215 27.53 -6.50 -32.62
C SER A 215 28.13 -5.14 -32.24
N GLY A 216 28.54 -4.94 -30.99
CA GLY A 216 29.21 -3.73 -30.52
C GLY A 216 30.62 -3.51 -31.10
N LEU A 217 31.33 -4.59 -31.45
CA LEU A 217 32.62 -4.53 -32.14
C LEU A 217 32.49 -4.05 -33.60
N PHE A 218 31.41 -4.44 -34.29
CA PHE A 218 31.14 -4.03 -35.67
C PHE A 218 30.44 -2.67 -35.79
N ASN A 219 29.69 -2.25 -34.77
CA ASN A 219 29.01 -0.94 -34.70
C ASN A 219 29.77 0.09 -33.87
N SER A 220 31.09 0.16 -34.02
CA SER A 220 31.96 1.18 -33.38
C SER A 220 31.83 2.57 -34.05
N LYS A 221 30.60 3.06 -34.18
CA LYS A 221 30.31 4.49 -34.35
C LYS A 221 29.37 4.92 -33.23
N ASP A 222 29.84 5.90 -32.47
CA ASP A 222 29.20 6.64 -31.39
C ASP A 222 29.26 6.02 -29.99
N SER A 223 30.50 5.92 -29.48
CA SER A 223 30.77 5.87 -28.04
C SER A 223 30.85 7.27 -27.42
N ALA A 224 30.20 7.42 -26.26
CA ALA A 224 30.55 8.34 -25.17
C ALA A 224 30.09 9.82 -25.24
N GLY A 225 28.84 10.08 -25.61
CA GLY A 225 28.07 11.18 -25.00
C GLY A 225 27.09 10.59 -24.00
N GLU A 226 26.99 11.13 -22.77
CA GLU A 226 25.87 10.80 -21.88
C GLU A 226 24.56 10.91 -22.68
N LYS A 227 23.80 9.83 -22.84
CA LYS A 227 22.47 9.91 -23.45
C LYS A 227 21.58 10.71 -22.49
N ARG A 228 21.43 12.01 -22.76
CA ARG A 228 20.64 12.97 -21.97
C ARG A 228 19.15 12.65 -22.08
N GLY A 229 18.35 13.14 -21.12
CA GLY A 229 16.88 13.01 -21.10
C GLY A 229 16.33 11.92 -20.16
N THR A 230 15.01 11.79 -20.13
CA THR A 230 14.28 10.85 -19.26
C THR A 230 14.42 9.40 -19.72
N LEU A 231 14.05 8.43 -18.87
CA LEU A 231 14.01 7.01 -19.29
C LEU A 231 13.15 6.82 -20.55
N MET A 232 11.98 7.45 -20.62
CA MET A 232 11.11 7.34 -21.79
C MET A 232 11.72 7.96 -23.04
N SER A 233 12.44 9.09 -22.94
CA SER A 233 13.13 9.67 -24.12
C SER A 233 14.22 8.76 -24.67
N ARG A 234 14.78 7.87 -23.84
CA ARG A 234 15.78 6.88 -24.27
C ARG A 234 15.15 5.64 -24.90
N ILE A 235 13.97 5.23 -24.42
CA ILE A 235 13.27 4.03 -24.92
C ILE A 235 12.57 4.28 -26.26
N VAL A 236 12.08 5.49 -26.54
CA VAL A 236 11.37 5.78 -27.80
C VAL A 236 12.35 5.75 -28.99
N LYS A 237 12.03 4.94 -30.02
CA LYS A 237 12.77 4.88 -31.29
C LYS A 237 12.23 5.87 -32.32
N ASP A 238 11.00 5.61 -32.74
CA ASP A 238 10.23 6.43 -33.65
C ASP A 238 9.07 7.04 -32.86
N ALA A 239 9.17 8.35 -32.59
CA ALA A 239 8.23 9.04 -31.71
C ALA A 239 6.81 9.16 -32.28
N ASP A 240 6.64 9.06 -33.60
CA ASP A 240 5.40 9.42 -34.28
C ASP A 240 4.59 8.16 -34.67
N ILE A 241 3.64 7.74 -33.82
CA ILE A 241 2.73 6.62 -34.10
C ILE A 241 1.33 7.17 -34.43
N ILE A 242 1.02 7.29 -35.73
CA ILE A 242 -0.26 7.82 -36.22
C ILE A 242 -1.42 6.89 -35.85
N TYR A 243 -2.59 7.46 -35.52
CA TYR A 243 -3.79 6.71 -35.16
C TYR A 243 -4.25 5.82 -36.33
N GLY A 244 -4.59 4.56 -36.03
CA GLY A 244 -5.03 3.60 -37.05
C GLY A 244 -3.94 3.07 -37.99
N SER A 245 -2.68 3.51 -37.84
CA SER A 245 -1.53 2.94 -38.56
C SER A 245 -1.29 1.46 -38.22
N ASP A 246 -0.45 0.76 -38.99
CA ASP A 246 -0.17 -0.66 -38.73
C ASP A 246 0.55 -0.87 -37.40
N ILE A 247 1.51 0.00 -37.06
CA ILE A 247 2.19 -0.01 -35.74
C ILE A 247 1.18 0.24 -34.61
N TYR A 248 0.22 1.14 -34.83
CA TYR A 248 -0.84 1.38 -33.85
C TYR A 248 -1.69 0.12 -33.61
N LYS A 249 -2.19 -0.49 -34.69
CA LYS A 249 -2.99 -1.71 -34.62
C LYS A 249 -2.22 -2.86 -34.00
N GLU A 250 -0.92 -2.97 -34.30
CA GLU A 250 -0.04 -3.97 -33.69
C GLU A 250 0.04 -3.79 -32.16
N GLY A 251 0.29 -2.57 -31.68
CA GLY A 251 0.32 -2.28 -30.25
C GLY A 251 -1.01 -2.61 -29.54
N ILE A 252 -2.14 -2.23 -30.15
CA ILE A 252 -3.47 -2.54 -29.61
C ILE A 252 -3.72 -4.06 -29.58
N ASN A 253 -3.39 -4.77 -30.66
CA ASN A 253 -3.54 -6.24 -30.72
C ASN A 253 -2.64 -6.96 -29.70
N ASN A 254 -1.42 -6.48 -29.51
CA ASN A 254 -0.49 -7.03 -28.52
C ASN A 254 -1.07 -6.89 -27.09
N TYR A 255 -1.60 -5.71 -26.76
CA TYR A 255 -2.27 -5.48 -25.49
C TYR A 255 -3.45 -6.43 -25.28
N GLU A 256 -4.36 -6.50 -26.25
CA GLU A 256 -5.55 -7.35 -26.17
C GLU A 256 -5.17 -8.82 -25.96
N GLN A 257 -4.22 -9.34 -26.75
CA GLN A 257 -3.77 -10.72 -26.64
C GLN A 257 -3.10 -11.01 -25.29
N ASN A 258 -2.25 -10.09 -24.81
CA ASN A 258 -1.54 -10.24 -23.54
C ASN A 258 -2.51 -10.19 -22.35
N ILE A 259 -3.38 -9.19 -22.28
CA ILE A 259 -4.37 -9.09 -21.20
C ILE A 259 -5.36 -10.25 -21.25
N SER A 260 -5.83 -10.65 -22.44
CA SER A 260 -6.70 -11.82 -22.57
C SER A 260 -6.01 -13.09 -22.05
N ALA A 261 -4.72 -13.29 -22.34
CA ALA A 261 -3.96 -14.42 -21.84
C ALA A 261 -3.82 -14.40 -20.31
N ILE A 262 -3.52 -13.23 -19.72
CA ILE A 262 -3.43 -13.03 -18.27
C ILE A 262 -4.77 -13.39 -17.59
N LEU A 263 -5.88 -12.82 -18.06
CA LEU A 263 -7.20 -13.05 -17.47
C LEU A 263 -7.66 -14.51 -17.64
N THR A 264 -7.41 -15.11 -18.80
CA THR A 264 -7.71 -16.53 -19.05
C THR A 264 -6.92 -17.43 -18.09
N LEU A 265 -5.64 -17.13 -17.88
CA LEU A 265 -4.79 -17.90 -16.97
C LEU A 265 -5.22 -17.74 -15.50
N ALA A 266 -5.59 -16.54 -15.08
CA ALA A 266 -6.15 -16.29 -13.75
C ALA A 266 -7.44 -17.09 -13.52
N LYS A 267 -8.38 -17.01 -14.48
CA LYS A 267 -9.65 -17.74 -14.45
C LYS A 267 -9.43 -19.25 -14.36
N LYS A 268 -8.49 -19.80 -15.14
CA LYS A 268 -8.14 -21.23 -15.10
C LYS A 268 -7.63 -21.67 -13.73
N ASN A 269 -6.98 -20.78 -12.98
CA ASN A 269 -6.46 -21.04 -11.64
C ASN A 269 -7.42 -20.60 -10.52
N ASN A 270 -8.66 -20.20 -10.85
CA ASN A 270 -9.67 -19.70 -9.91
C ASN A 270 -9.20 -18.50 -9.07
N VAL A 271 -8.38 -17.62 -9.65
CA VAL A 271 -7.91 -16.40 -9.00
C VAL A 271 -8.74 -15.21 -9.47
N LYS A 272 -9.26 -14.42 -8.53
CA LYS A 272 -10.05 -13.22 -8.85
C LYS A 272 -9.13 -12.11 -9.35
N VAL A 273 -9.48 -11.48 -10.45
CA VAL A 273 -8.75 -10.32 -10.99
C VAL A 273 -9.62 -9.08 -10.89
N PHE A 274 -9.05 -7.99 -10.40
CA PHE A 274 -9.60 -6.65 -10.47
C PHE A 274 -8.77 -5.85 -11.47
N ILE A 275 -9.36 -5.47 -12.60
CA ILE A 275 -8.68 -4.74 -13.67
C ILE A 275 -9.33 -3.38 -13.86
N SER A 276 -8.51 -2.34 -13.81
CA SER A 276 -8.93 -0.95 -13.91
C SER A 276 -8.75 -0.43 -15.33
N ASP A 277 -9.69 0.40 -15.79
CA ASP A 277 -9.37 1.34 -16.86
C ASP A 277 -8.27 2.31 -16.41
N VAL A 278 -7.59 2.94 -17.38
CA VAL A 278 -6.49 3.86 -17.09
C VAL A 278 -6.90 5.30 -17.34
N VAL A 279 -6.35 6.20 -16.52
CA VAL A 279 -6.70 7.62 -16.50
C VAL A 279 -5.53 8.47 -17.00
N SER A 280 -5.83 9.50 -17.79
CA SER A 280 -4.85 10.46 -18.30
C SER A 280 -5.38 11.88 -18.19
N ASN A 281 -4.48 12.85 -18.18
CA ASN A 281 -4.83 14.26 -18.15
C ASN A 281 -5.32 14.66 -19.54
N LEU A 282 -6.61 14.99 -19.61
CA LEU A 282 -7.28 15.40 -20.83
C LEU A 282 -7.32 16.92 -20.94
N ARG A 283 -7.60 17.59 -19.81
CA ARG A 283 -7.98 19.00 -19.75
C ARG A 283 -6.82 19.98 -19.86
N ASP A 284 -5.69 19.65 -19.21
CA ASP A 284 -4.60 20.61 -18.94
C ASP A 284 -3.29 20.25 -19.66
N ILE A 285 -3.26 19.10 -20.36
CA ILE A 285 -2.11 18.66 -21.17
C ILE A 285 -2.47 18.66 -22.66
N LYS A 286 -1.87 19.60 -23.39
CA LYS A 286 -1.88 19.63 -24.86
C LYS A 286 -1.28 18.33 -25.43
N PRO A 287 -1.74 17.88 -26.60
CA PRO A 287 -1.05 16.84 -27.35
C PRO A 287 0.43 17.16 -27.54
N PHE A 288 1.30 16.17 -27.34
CA PHE A 288 2.74 16.35 -27.48
C PHE A 288 3.15 16.48 -28.95
N LYS A 289 2.44 15.78 -29.85
CA LYS A 289 2.66 15.88 -31.29
C LYS A 289 1.34 15.78 -32.05
N SER A 290 1.11 16.76 -32.91
CA SER A 290 -0.06 16.84 -33.79
C SER A 290 0.38 16.65 -35.23
N VAL A 291 -0.07 15.57 -35.87
CA VAL A 291 0.15 15.31 -37.30
C VAL A 291 -1.21 15.08 -37.96
N PRO A 292 -1.66 15.96 -38.87
CA PRO A 292 -2.85 15.70 -39.70
C PRO A 292 -2.63 14.48 -40.60
N SER A 293 -3.64 13.65 -40.79
CA SER A 293 -3.53 12.44 -41.63
C SER A 293 -4.80 12.24 -42.46
N GLY A 294 -4.69 12.41 -43.78
CA GLY A 294 -5.83 12.32 -44.69
C GLY A 294 -6.91 13.36 -44.37
N GLU A 295 -8.14 12.90 -44.15
CA GLU A 295 -9.29 13.74 -43.76
C GLU A 295 -9.34 14.03 -42.24
N LEU A 296 -8.45 13.45 -41.45
CA LEU A 296 -8.47 13.58 -40.00
C LEU A 296 -7.73 14.84 -39.54
N LYS A 297 -8.38 15.61 -38.66
CA LYS A 297 -7.79 16.77 -37.98
C LYS A 297 -6.60 16.35 -37.12
N GLY A 298 -5.63 17.25 -36.96
CA GLY A 298 -4.53 17.05 -36.02
C GLY A 298 -5.00 17.09 -34.57
N ALA A 299 -4.30 16.36 -33.68
CA ALA A 299 -4.60 16.31 -32.25
C ALA A 299 -4.78 17.68 -31.59
N GLU A 300 -3.93 18.65 -31.96
CA GLU A 300 -3.98 20.01 -31.39
C GLU A 300 -5.25 20.76 -31.79
N GLU A 301 -5.81 20.52 -32.97
CA GLU A 301 -7.05 21.15 -33.41
C GLU A 301 -8.24 20.65 -32.57
N TYR A 302 -8.29 19.34 -32.29
CA TYR A 302 -9.28 18.78 -31.37
C TYR A 302 -9.13 19.37 -29.97
N TYR A 303 -7.90 19.52 -29.47
CA TYR A 303 -7.66 20.10 -28.15
C TYR A 303 -8.18 21.54 -28.05
N ASN A 304 -7.86 22.38 -29.04
CA ASN A 304 -8.32 23.77 -29.07
C ASN A 304 -9.86 23.83 -29.17
N THR A 305 -10.46 22.99 -30.01
CA THR A 305 -11.93 22.87 -30.11
C THR A 305 -12.55 22.46 -28.78
N ALA A 306 -11.91 21.55 -28.02
CA ALA A 306 -12.36 21.16 -26.70
C ALA A 306 -12.34 22.32 -25.70
N LYS A 307 -11.29 23.16 -25.71
CA LYS A 307 -11.23 24.39 -24.89
C LYS A 307 -12.37 25.33 -25.20
N ASP A 308 -12.68 25.53 -26.48
CA ASP A 308 -13.76 26.43 -26.89
C ASP A 308 -15.13 25.95 -26.43
N PHE A 309 -15.40 24.64 -26.54
CA PHE A 309 -16.63 24.05 -26.00
C PHE A 309 -16.71 24.15 -24.47
N GLU A 310 -15.59 23.91 -23.77
CA GLU A 310 -15.55 24.03 -22.31
C GLU A 310 -15.86 25.46 -21.86
N LEU A 311 -15.28 26.47 -22.53
CA LEU A 311 -15.53 27.88 -22.26
C LEU A 311 -17.00 28.30 -22.49
N LYS A 312 -17.68 27.63 -23.43
CA LYS A 312 -19.11 27.85 -23.71
C LYS A 312 -20.04 27.07 -22.77
N GLY A 313 -19.50 26.23 -21.89
CA GLY A 313 -20.29 25.34 -21.02
C GLY A 313 -20.83 24.09 -21.73
N GLU A 314 -20.40 23.81 -22.97
CA GLU A 314 -20.79 22.65 -23.76
C GLU A 314 -19.94 21.41 -23.39
N ILE A 315 -20.07 20.99 -22.12
CA ILE A 315 -19.13 20.05 -21.49
C ILE A 315 -19.03 18.69 -22.19
N GLN A 316 -20.14 18.16 -22.72
CA GLN A 316 -20.13 16.87 -23.43
C GLN A 316 -19.31 16.95 -24.73
N MET A 317 -19.46 18.04 -25.49
CA MET A 317 -18.71 18.29 -26.72
C MET A 317 -17.23 18.53 -26.42
N ALA A 318 -16.95 19.26 -25.34
CA ALA A 318 -15.59 19.45 -24.85
C ALA A 318 -14.92 18.11 -24.53
N ASN A 319 -15.57 17.27 -23.73
CA ASN A 319 -15.06 15.95 -23.36
C ASN A 319 -14.78 15.06 -24.58
N GLY A 320 -15.71 15.01 -25.54
CA GLY A 320 -15.52 14.27 -26.79
C GLY A 320 -14.30 14.74 -27.59
N ASN A 321 -14.08 16.05 -27.69
CA ASN A 321 -12.92 16.60 -28.40
C ASN A 321 -11.61 16.40 -27.63
N TYR A 322 -11.61 16.46 -26.30
CA TYR A 322 -10.42 16.12 -25.51
C TYR A 322 -10.02 14.65 -25.68
N LEU A 323 -10.98 13.73 -25.74
CA LEU A 323 -10.71 12.32 -26.00
C LEU A 323 -10.07 12.12 -27.39
N LEU A 324 -10.60 12.78 -28.42
CA LEU A 324 -10.01 12.78 -29.75
C LEU A 324 -8.60 13.39 -29.74
N ALA A 325 -8.39 14.52 -29.07
CA ALA A 325 -7.08 15.14 -28.94
C ALA A 325 -6.03 14.18 -28.34
N ARG A 326 -6.41 13.41 -27.32
CA ARG A 326 -5.54 12.37 -26.75
C ARG A 326 -5.30 11.22 -27.73
N ASP A 327 -6.36 10.68 -28.35
CA ASP A 327 -6.26 9.47 -29.19
C ASP A 327 -5.42 9.70 -30.46
N TYR A 328 -5.44 10.94 -30.97
CA TYR A 328 -4.72 11.41 -32.14
C TYR A 328 -3.32 11.95 -31.84
N ASP A 329 -2.95 12.07 -30.56
CA ASP A 329 -1.59 12.42 -30.15
C ASP A 329 -0.61 11.36 -30.69
N CYS A 330 0.34 11.79 -31.51
CA CYS A 330 1.26 10.87 -32.18
C CYS A 330 2.32 10.32 -31.23
N ILE A 331 2.60 11.05 -30.13
CA ILE A 331 3.42 10.55 -29.03
C ILE A 331 2.50 9.85 -28.04
N ARG A 332 2.40 8.54 -28.18
CA ARG A 332 1.46 7.66 -27.45
C ARG A 332 1.88 7.30 -26.03
N PHE A 333 2.16 8.29 -25.19
CA PHE A 333 2.34 8.06 -23.75
C PHE A 333 1.03 7.97 -22.97
N ARG A 334 -0.04 8.58 -23.50
CA ARG A 334 -1.39 8.40 -22.98
C ARG A 334 -2.05 7.21 -23.67
N ALA A 335 -2.72 6.35 -22.90
CA ALA A 335 -3.44 5.22 -23.46
C ALA A 335 -4.67 5.76 -24.21
N SER A 336 -4.98 5.17 -25.37
CA SER A 336 -6.12 5.58 -26.18
C SER A 336 -7.45 5.03 -25.65
N SER A 337 -8.56 5.54 -26.17
CA SER A 337 -9.91 5.00 -25.86
C SER A 337 -10.01 3.51 -26.13
N ASP A 338 -9.32 3.01 -27.16
CA ASP A 338 -9.29 1.59 -27.50
C ASP A 338 -8.75 0.70 -26.37
N ILE A 339 -7.74 1.15 -25.61
CA ILE A 339 -7.21 0.40 -24.47
C ILE A 339 -8.28 0.25 -23.37
N ASN A 340 -8.95 1.34 -23.00
CA ASN A 340 -10.00 1.30 -21.97
C ASN A 340 -11.22 0.47 -22.42
N ARG A 341 -11.58 0.54 -23.70
CA ARG A 341 -12.61 -0.31 -24.29
C ARG A 341 -12.25 -1.79 -24.18
N ILE A 342 -11.02 -2.16 -24.57
CA ILE A 342 -10.50 -3.54 -24.49
C ILE A 342 -10.49 -4.04 -23.05
N ILE A 343 -10.06 -3.22 -22.09
CA ILE A 343 -10.07 -3.58 -20.66
C ILE A 343 -11.47 -4.01 -20.22
N LYS A 344 -12.49 -3.20 -20.53
CA LYS A 344 -13.87 -3.47 -20.16
C LYS A 344 -14.41 -4.73 -20.84
N GLU A 345 -14.23 -4.84 -22.16
CA GLU A 345 -14.66 -6.01 -22.94
C GLU A 345 -14.03 -7.32 -22.42
N LEU A 346 -12.73 -7.29 -22.11
CA LEU A 346 -12.00 -8.46 -21.61
C LEU A 346 -12.36 -8.79 -20.16
N ALA A 347 -12.65 -7.79 -19.32
CA ALA A 347 -13.12 -8.01 -17.96
C ALA A 347 -14.45 -8.78 -17.96
N ASP A 348 -15.42 -8.30 -18.74
CA ASP A 348 -16.73 -8.93 -18.91
C ASP A 348 -16.60 -10.36 -19.46
N LYS A 349 -15.82 -10.53 -20.54
CA LYS A 349 -15.59 -11.84 -21.18
C LYS A 349 -14.98 -12.87 -20.22
N ASN A 350 -14.10 -12.44 -19.33
CA ASN A 350 -13.37 -13.33 -18.42
C ASN A 350 -13.96 -13.39 -17.01
N GLN A 351 -15.04 -12.67 -16.71
CA GLN A 351 -15.63 -12.54 -15.36
C GLN A 351 -14.63 -11.95 -14.34
N ALA A 352 -13.67 -11.15 -14.81
CA ALA A 352 -12.85 -10.31 -13.94
C ALA A 352 -13.69 -9.13 -13.43
N SER A 353 -13.38 -8.61 -12.24
CA SER A 353 -14.05 -7.40 -11.74
C SER A 353 -13.46 -6.19 -12.45
N PHE A 354 -14.30 -5.42 -13.13
CA PHE A 354 -13.90 -4.14 -13.71
C PHE A 354 -13.89 -3.07 -12.63
N VAL A 355 -12.79 -2.30 -12.54
CA VAL A 355 -12.66 -1.16 -11.63
C VAL A 355 -12.83 0.13 -12.45
N PRO A 356 -13.95 0.88 -12.29
CA PRO A 356 -14.27 2.06 -13.10
C PRO A 356 -13.52 3.32 -12.63
N THR A 357 -12.19 3.28 -12.61
CA THR A 357 -11.35 4.36 -12.08
C THR A 357 -11.54 5.67 -12.83
N LEU A 358 -11.73 5.64 -14.15
CA LEU A 358 -11.97 6.84 -14.94
C LEU A 358 -13.22 7.59 -14.48
N ASP A 359 -14.31 6.87 -14.18
CA ASP A 359 -15.55 7.47 -13.68
C ASP A 359 -15.35 8.12 -12.30
N PHE A 360 -14.55 7.48 -11.45
CA PHE A 360 -14.17 8.04 -10.14
C PHE A 360 -13.37 9.34 -10.29
N PHE A 361 -12.39 9.38 -11.20
CA PHE A 361 -11.60 10.58 -11.44
C PHE A 361 -12.46 11.70 -12.06
N ASN A 362 -13.29 11.39 -13.06
CA ASN A 362 -14.21 12.35 -13.66
C ASN A 362 -15.15 12.95 -12.60
N SER A 363 -15.76 12.12 -11.74
CA SER A 363 -16.67 12.57 -10.68
C SER A 363 -15.99 13.48 -9.64
N ASN A 364 -14.66 13.46 -9.56
CA ASN A 364 -13.85 14.29 -8.67
C ASN A 364 -13.07 15.38 -9.42
N SER A 365 -13.45 15.65 -10.66
CA SER A 365 -12.83 16.67 -11.50
C SER A 365 -13.82 17.76 -11.92
N PRO A 366 -13.36 19.04 -12.03
CA PRO A 366 -14.17 20.10 -12.57
C PRO A 366 -14.74 19.72 -13.94
N ASN A 367 -16.02 19.99 -14.15
CA ASN A 367 -16.75 19.66 -15.37
C ASN A 367 -16.74 18.16 -15.75
N GLY A 368 -16.35 17.25 -14.86
CA GLY A 368 -16.25 15.83 -15.20
C GLY A 368 -15.06 15.49 -16.10
N ILE A 369 -14.04 16.35 -16.20
CA ILE A 369 -12.89 16.15 -17.11
C ILE A 369 -11.58 16.17 -16.31
N VAL A 370 -10.84 15.06 -16.34
CA VAL A 370 -9.58 14.91 -15.58
C VAL A 370 -8.50 15.88 -16.04
N GLY A 371 -7.88 16.56 -15.06
CA GLY A 371 -6.81 17.52 -15.27
C GLY A 371 -5.75 17.50 -14.15
N ASP A 372 -5.06 18.61 -13.99
CA ASP A 372 -3.98 18.82 -13.00
C ASP A 372 -4.49 18.74 -11.55
N ASN A 373 -5.82 18.81 -11.36
CA ASN A 373 -6.43 18.64 -10.05
C ASN A 373 -6.20 17.24 -9.46
N LEU A 374 -6.05 16.21 -10.30
CA LEU A 374 -5.80 14.82 -9.86
C LEU A 374 -4.51 14.22 -10.41
N LEU A 375 -3.95 14.76 -11.49
CA LEU A 375 -2.69 14.28 -12.08
C LEU A 375 -1.60 15.34 -11.96
N THR A 376 -0.34 14.92 -11.86
CA THR A 376 0.81 15.85 -11.85
C THR A 376 1.22 16.30 -13.25
N GLU A 377 0.88 15.46 -14.25
CA GLU A 377 1.25 15.60 -15.66
C GLU A 377 0.34 14.69 -16.51
N HIS A 378 0.79 14.12 -17.63
CA HIS A 378 -0.09 13.42 -18.58
C HIS A 378 -0.78 12.15 -18.06
N VAL A 379 -0.21 11.41 -17.10
CA VAL A 379 -0.73 10.10 -16.59
C VAL A 379 -0.49 9.84 -15.11
N HIS A 380 0.50 10.48 -14.47
CA HIS A 380 0.85 10.19 -13.08
C HIS A 380 -0.07 10.92 -12.10
N PRO A 381 -0.70 10.21 -11.15
CA PRO A 381 -1.52 10.82 -10.13
C PRO A 381 -0.73 11.75 -9.21
N ASN A 382 -1.32 12.90 -8.86
CA ASN A 382 -0.89 13.64 -7.69
C ASN A 382 -1.35 12.91 -6.41
N ILE A 383 -0.99 13.41 -5.22
CA ILE A 383 -1.39 12.76 -3.95
C ILE A 383 -2.90 12.50 -3.90
N THR A 384 -3.74 13.48 -4.25
CA THR A 384 -5.20 13.31 -4.29
C THR A 384 -5.61 12.19 -5.25
N GLY A 385 -5.04 12.17 -6.46
CA GLY A 385 -5.29 11.13 -7.44
C GLY A 385 -4.84 9.74 -6.97
N ALA A 386 -3.72 9.63 -6.26
CA ALA A 386 -3.24 8.36 -5.71
C ALA A 386 -4.23 7.78 -4.67
N PHE A 387 -4.80 8.64 -3.82
CA PHE A 387 -5.88 8.24 -2.89
C PHE A 387 -7.16 7.82 -3.64
N LEU A 388 -7.55 8.53 -4.70
CA LEU A 388 -8.73 8.16 -5.49
C LEU A 388 -8.54 6.85 -6.26
N LEU A 389 -7.35 6.62 -6.80
CA LEU A 389 -6.99 5.35 -7.43
C LEU A 389 -7.10 4.21 -6.41
N SER A 390 -6.54 4.38 -5.21
CA SER A 390 -6.71 3.43 -4.12
C SER A 390 -8.18 3.20 -3.75
N GLU A 391 -8.98 4.26 -3.65
CA GLU A 391 -10.40 4.18 -3.27
C GLU A 391 -11.25 3.45 -4.32
N SER A 392 -10.93 3.60 -5.61
CA SER A 392 -11.64 2.88 -6.68
C SER A 392 -11.49 1.36 -6.53
N PHE A 393 -10.28 0.88 -6.29
CA PHE A 393 -10.00 -0.53 -6.00
C PHE A 393 -10.61 -0.97 -4.66
N TYR A 394 -10.52 -0.13 -3.62
CA TYR A 394 -11.09 -0.43 -2.30
C TYR A 394 -12.59 -0.74 -2.40
N LYS A 395 -13.35 0.12 -3.09
CA LYS A 395 -14.80 -0.07 -3.25
C LYS A 395 -15.16 -1.32 -4.02
N GLU A 396 -14.43 -1.64 -5.09
CA GLU A 396 -14.71 -2.86 -5.86
C GLU A 396 -14.35 -4.12 -5.05
N ILE A 397 -13.25 -4.10 -4.30
CA ILE A 397 -12.85 -5.22 -3.43
C ILE A 397 -13.87 -5.44 -2.31
N THR A 398 -14.31 -4.39 -1.61
CA THR A 398 -15.32 -4.52 -0.54
C THR A 398 -16.68 -4.93 -1.09
N HIS A 399 -17.09 -4.39 -2.25
CA HIS A 399 -18.32 -4.79 -2.93
C HIS A 399 -18.31 -6.27 -3.32
N SER A 400 -17.16 -6.80 -3.75
CA SER A 400 -17.03 -8.20 -4.13
C SER A 400 -17.18 -9.19 -2.97
N LYS A 401 -17.08 -8.72 -1.71
CA LYS A 401 -17.11 -9.54 -0.48
C LYS A 401 -16.07 -10.68 -0.47
N LEU A 402 -14.99 -10.52 -1.24
CA LEU A 402 -13.97 -11.56 -1.41
C LEU A 402 -13.16 -11.83 -0.13
N ILE A 403 -12.91 -10.79 0.68
CA ILE A 403 -12.13 -10.90 1.92
C ILE A 403 -13.02 -11.36 3.09
N ALA A 404 -14.16 -10.70 3.27
CA ALA A 404 -15.19 -11.04 4.26
C ALA A 404 -16.56 -10.50 3.81
N PRO A 405 -17.68 -11.00 4.37
CA PRO A 405 -19.04 -10.55 4.00
C PRO A 405 -19.32 -9.07 4.26
N GLU A 406 -18.71 -8.52 5.31
CA GLU A 406 -18.87 -7.15 5.78
C GLU A 406 -17.53 -6.59 6.25
N VAL A 407 -17.40 -5.27 6.18
CA VAL A 407 -16.29 -4.50 6.75
C VAL A 407 -16.54 -4.24 8.23
N ASN A 408 -15.48 -4.05 9.01
CA ASN A 408 -15.60 -3.75 10.43
C ASN A 408 -16.01 -2.27 10.61
N ALA A 409 -17.26 -2.04 11.03
CA ALA A 409 -17.82 -0.70 11.21
C ALA A 409 -17.17 0.12 12.35
N GLU A 410 -16.45 -0.52 13.28
CA GLU A 410 -15.75 0.16 14.38
C GLU A 410 -14.38 0.71 13.93
N THR A 411 -13.70 0.00 13.03
CA THR A 411 -12.34 0.38 12.58
C THR A 411 -12.31 1.01 11.20
N GLU A 412 -13.34 0.80 10.38
CA GLU A 412 -13.44 1.42 9.06
C GLU A 412 -13.61 2.94 9.18
N LYS A 413 -12.66 3.67 8.61
CA LYS A 413 -12.71 5.14 8.53
C LYS A 413 -13.48 5.59 7.30
N SER A 414 -14.04 6.80 7.30
CA SER A 414 -14.48 7.43 6.05
C SER A 414 -13.28 7.72 5.13
N PHE A 415 -13.49 7.81 3.81
CA PHE A 415 -12.41 8.11 2.86
C PHE A 415 -11.70 9.44 3.18
N LYS A 416 -12.48 10.48 3.52
CA LYS A 416 -11.96 11.79 3.94
C LYS A 416 -11.05 11.65 5.16
N ASN A 417 -11.50 10.96 6.20
CA ASN A 417 -10.74 10.84 7.45
C ASN A 417 -9.51 9.95 7.29
N PHE A 418 -9.62 8.87 6.51
CA PHE A 418 -8.48 8.03 6.17
C PHE A 418 -7.38 8.84 5.48
N ARG A 419 -7.74 9.64 4.47
CA ARG A 419 -6.78 10.48 3.74
C ARG A 419 -6.07 11.51 4.64
N ILE A 420 -6.81 12.18 5.52
CA ILE A 420 -6.25 13.18 6.45
C ILE A 420 -5.25 12.53 7.42
N ASN A 421 -5.51 11.28 7.83
CA ASN A 421 -4.73 10.58 8.87
C ASN A 421 -3.71 9.56 8.35
N TYR A 422 -3.56 9.41 7.03
CA TYR A 422 -2.73 8.36 6.43
C TYR A 422 -1.24 8.45 6.86
N GLY A 423 -0.65 9.64 6.80
CA GLY A 423 0.73 9.89 7.21
C GLY A 423 1.72 10.07 6.06
N TYR A 424 1.66 11.23 5.41
CA TYR A 424 2.72 11.74 4.53
C TYR A 424 3.11 13.16 5.00
N SER A 425 4.30 13.63 4.63
CA SER A 425 4.84 14.91 5.08
C SER A 425 5.00 15.93 3.95
N LEU A 426 5.45 17.14 4.30
CA LEU A 426 5.80 18.17 3.31
C LEU A 426 6.95 17.69 2.41
N LEU A 427 7.89 16.92 2.96
CA LEU A 427 9.01 16.37 2.18
C LEU A 427 8.51 15.50 1.02
N ASP A 428 7.50 14.66 1.27
CA ASP A 428 6.86 13.81 0.25
C ASP A 428 6.20 14.62 -0.88
N SER A 429 5.58 15.74 -0.52
CA SER A 429 4.94 16.63 -1.49
C SER A 429 6.00 17.34 -2.36
N LEU A 430 7.09 17.79 -1.75
CA LEU A 430 8.18 18.50 -2.43
C LEU A 430 9.02 17.58 -3.32
N ILE A 431 9.27 16.33 -2.92
CA ILE A 431 10.02 15.39 -3.76
C ILE A 431 9.26 15.10 -5.06
N GLY A 432 7.95 14.86 -4.98
CA GLY A 432 7.10 14.70 -6.15
C GLY A 432 7.11 15.94 -7.04
N LYS A 433 7.00 17.14 -6.44
CA LYS A 433 7.10 18.41 -7.16
C LYS A 433 8.43 18.55 -7.91
N HIS A 434 9.56 18.28 -7.27
CA HIS A 434 10.88 18.38 -7.91
C HIS A 434 11.07 17.35 -9.02
N ARG A 435 10.67 16.09 -8.80
CA ARG A 435 10.77 15.01 -9.81
C ARG A 435 9.94 15.36 -11.06
N ILE A 436 8.71 15.84 -10.88
CA ILE A 436 7.84 16.26 -11.99
C ILE A 436 8.35 17.52 -12.67
N THR A 437 8.81 18.51 -11.89
CA THR A 437 9.39 19.72 -12.46
C THR A 437 10.57 19.34 -13.34
N ASN A 438 11.54 18.58 -12.81
CA ASN A 438 12.68 18.10 -13.59
C ASN A 438 12.24 17.32 -14.85
N LEU A 439 11.28 16.42 -14.73
CA LEU A 439 10.73 15.66 -15.86
C LEU A 439 10.16 16.57 -16.97
N LYS A 440 9.45 17.65 -16.59
CA LYS A 440 8.89 18.63 -17.54
C LYS A 440 9.94 19.52 -18.22
N TYR A 441 11.20 19.51 -17.79
CA TYR A 441 12.31 20.19 -18.50
C TYR A 441 12.88 19.36 -19.66
N HIS A 442 12.41 18.13 -19.85
CA HIS A 442 12.88 17.23 -20.90
C HIS A 442 11.78 16.90 -21.91
N TRP A 443 12.18 16.29 -23.03
CA TRP A 443 11.24 15.73 -24.01
C TRP A 443 10.29 14.70 -23.34
N PRO A 444 8.98 14.70 -23.67
CA PRO A 444 8.29 15.46 -24.74
C PRO A 444 7.72 16.81 -24.30
N PHE A 445 7.92 17.23 -23.05
CA PHE A 445 7.33 18.48 -22.54
C PHE A 445 8.06 19.72 -23.05
N ARG A 446 9.36 19.58 -23.32
CA ARG A 446 10.22 20.65 -23.83
C ARG A 446 11.05 20.15 -25.00
N ASP A 447 11.17 20.99 -26.02
CA ASP A 447 12.07 20.79 -27.14
C ASP A 447 13.49 21.23 -26.74
N GLU A 448 14.31 20.27 -26.29
CA GLU A 448 15.68 20.50 -25.82
C GLU A 448 16.64 20.92 -26.95
N SER A 449 16.25 20.77 -28.23
CA SER A 449 17.08 21.18 -29.37
C SER A 449 17.20 22.70 -29.53
N LYS A 450 16.25 23.46 -28.94
CA LYS A 450 16.17 24.92 -29.08
C LYS A 450 16.77 25.66 -27.88
N ASP A 451 16.54 25.16 -26.67
CA ASP A 451 16.97 25.80 -25.42
C ASP A 451 17.01 24.78 -24.28
N TYR A 452 18.22 24.26 -23.98
CA TYR A 452 18.46 23.33 -22.89
C TYR A 452 18.66 24.08 -21.58
N ILE A 453 17.76 23.84 -20.62
CA ILE A 453 17.87 24.33 -19.26
C ILE A 453 17.84 23.13 -18.33
N ASP A 454 18.92 22.96 -17.56
CA ASP A 454 18.95 21.97 -16.49
C ASP A 454 18.28 22.55 -15.24
N TYR A 455 17.11 22.04 -14.88
CA TYR A 455 16.39 22.44 -13.67
C TYR A 455 17.28 22.37 -12.42
N ARG A 456 18.22 21.41 -12.38
CA ARG A 456 19.11 21.19 -11.24
C ARG A 456 20.14 22.32 -11.05
N GLU A 457 20.43 23.05 -12.12
CA GLU A 457 21.40 24.16 -12.10
C GLU A 457 20.74 25.52 -11.81
N ILE A 458 19.44 25.65 -12.09
CA ILE A 458 18.72 26.93 -11.94
C ILE A 458 17.85 27.02 -10.68
N TYR A 459 17.49 25.89 -10.07
CA TYR A 459 16.59 25.89 -8.92
C TYR A 459 17.26 26.44 -7.66
N LYS A 460 16.52 27.30 -6.93
CA LYS A 460 16.96 27.87 -5.65
C LYS A 460 16.04 27.37 -4.53
N PRO A 461 16.53 26.51 -3.62
CA PRO A 461 15.69 25.96 -2.58
C PRO A 461 15.11 26.99 -1.60
N GLN A 462 13.86 26.79 -1.20
CA GLN A 462 13.11 27.63 -0.27
C GLN A 462 12.98 26.93 1.09
N GLY A 463 14.01 27.11 1.92
CA GLY A 463 14.05 26.53 3.27
C GLY A 463 14.62 25.12 3.33
N LYS A 464 14.61 24.56 4.54
CA LYS A 464 15.37 23.34 4.86
C LYS A 464 14.78 22.08 4.23
N THR A 465 13.47 21.88 4.35
CA THR A 465 12.78 20.70 3.80
C THR A 465 12.85 20.69 2.28
N ASP A 466 12.68 21.84 1.63
CA ASP A 466 12.79 21.98 0.17
C ASP A 466 14.21 21.74 -0.34
N SER A 467 15.23 22.27 0.35
CA SER A 467 16.63 21.96 0.04
C SER A 467 16.94 20.47 0.14
N LEU A 468 16.36 19.80 1.14
CA LEU A 468 16.53 18.35 1.32
C LEU A 468 15.84 17.57 0.20
N ALA A 469 14.58 17.89 -0.10
CA ALA A 469 13.80 17.30 -1.19
C ALA A 469 14.52 17.44 -2.54
N PHE A 470 15.05 18.63 -2.82
CA PHE A 470 15.82 18.91 -4.02
C PHE A 470 17.12 18.11 -4.07
N ASN A 471 17.88 18.00 -2.96
CA ASN A 471 19.11 17.21 -2.93
C ASN A 471 18.87 15.70 -3.15
N VAL A 472 17.77 15.15 -2.61
CA VAL A 472 17.35 13.76 -2.86
C VAL A 472 17.11 13.55 -4.37
N MET A 473 16.40 14.46 -5.04
CA MET A 473 16.12 14.36 -6.48
C MET A 473 17.37 14.62 -7.34
N ALA A 474 18.04 15.75 -7.14
CA ALA A 474 19.03 16.30 -8.06
C ALA A 474 20.41 15.65 -7.95
N LYS A 475 20.83 15.29 -6.72
CA LYS A 475 22.19 14.81 -6.45
C LYS A 475 22.24 13.34 -6.05
N GLN A 476 21.11 12.76 -5.62
CA GLN A 476 20.99 11.38 -5.13
C GLN A 476 22.06 10.99 -4.08
N LYS A 477 22.63 11.99 -3.36
CA LYS A 477 23.64 11.78 -2.32
C LYS A 477 23.05 11.25 -1.02
N ILE A 478 21.75 11.47 -0.85
CA ILE A 478 20.96 11.01 0.29
C ILE A 478 19.70 10.37 -0.27
N SER A 479 19.30 9.25 0.30
CA SER A 479 18.01 8.62 0.05
C SER A 479 16.88 9.42 0.68
N LEU A 480 15.65 9.17 0.22
CA LEU A 480 14.47 9.77 0.84
C LEU A 480 14.29 9.28 2.30
N THR A 481 14.67 8.04 2.60
CA THR A 481 14.68 7.49 3.97
C THR A 481 15.56 8.32 4.89
N GLU A 482 16.81 8.54 4.52
CA GLU A 482 17.77 9.33 5.31
C GLU A 482 17.29 10.78 5.47
N ALA A 483 16.63 11.34 4.45
CA ALA A 483 16.05 12.67 4.52
C ALA A 483 14.92 12.77 5.57
N HIS A 484 13.99 11.81 5.60
CA HIS A 484 12.96 11.76 6.63
C HIS A 484 13.54 11.52 8.02
N GLU A 485 14.49 10.60 8.17
CA GLU A 485 15.14 10.32 9.46
C GLU A 485 15.81 11.58 10.02
N TYR A 486 16.54 12.31 9.18
CA TYR A 486 17.18 13.55 9.55
C TYR A 486 16.19 14.62 10.03
N LEU A 487 15.08 14.82 9.30
CA LEU A 487 14.05 15.77 9.72
C LEU A 487 13.36 15.32 11.00
N ALA A 488 12.98 14.05 11.10
CA ALA A 488 12.30 13.48 12.24
C ALA A 488 13.13 13.65 13.53
N GLU A 489 14.41 13.29 13.49
CA GLU A 489 15.33 13.46 14.61
C GLU A 489 15.54 14.92 14.98
N MET A 490 15.68 15.79 13.98
CA MET A 490 15.82 17.23 14.22
C MET A 490 14.60 17.79 14.95
N TYR A 491 13.39 17.47 14.48
CA TYR A 491 12.15 17.92 15.11
C TYR A 491 12.02 17.36 16.53
N PHE A 492 12.32 16.07 16.71
CA PHE A 492 12.25 15.41 18.01
C PHE A 492 13.19 16.05 19.04
N LYS A 493 14.45 16.30 18.66
CA LYS A 493 15.46 16.96 19.52
C LYS A 493 15.07 18.40 19.90
N LYS A 494 14.27 19.08 19.06
CA LYS A 494 13.74 20.42 19.33
C LYS A 494 12.47 20.43 20.17
N GLY A 495 11.89 19.27 20.49
CA GLY A 495 10.59 19.16 21.16
C GLY A 495 9.39 19.37 20.24
N ASP A 496 9.58 19.48 18.93
CA ASP A 496 8.51 19.55 17.94
C ASP A 496 8.03 18.13 17.60
N TYR A 497 7.35 17.50 18.56
CA TYR A 497 6.93 16.11 18.45
C TYR A 497 5.89 15.88 17.36
N LEU A 498 5.12 16.91 16.97
CA LEU A 498 4.12 16.78 15.92
C LEU A 498 4.76 16.64 14.54
N ASN A 499 5.75 17.47 14.21
CA ASN A 499 6.46 17.33 12.94
C ASN A 499 7.37 16.10 12.96
N ALA A 500 7.97 15.75 14.11
CA ALA A 500 8.69 14.48 14.25
C ALA A 500 7.78 13.27 13.97
N TYR A 501 6.57 13.26 14.54
CA TYR A 501 5.55 12.25 14.27
C TYR A 501 5.20 12.17 12.77
N ARG A 502 5.02 13.31 12.09
CA ARG A 502 4.69 13.31 10.65
C ARG A 502 5.78 12.65 9.80
N GLU A 503 7.05 12.96 10.07
CA GLU A 503 8.17 12.38 9.33
C GLU A 503 8.36 10.89 9.65
N TYR A 504 8.29 10.48 10.92
CA TYR A 504 8.36 9.06 11.28
C TYR A 504 7.16 8.25 10.79
N ASN A 505 5.96 8.82 10.80
CA ASN A 505 4.77 8.14 10.27
C ASN A 505 4.91 7.91 8.76
N SER A 506 5.46 8.87 8.00
CA SER A 506 5.77 8.66 6.58
C SER A 506 6.75 7.50 6.36
N LEU A 507 7.79 7.41 7.20
CA LEU A 507 8.71 6.27 7.20
C LEU A 507 8.02 4.93 7.46
N THR A 508 6.98 4.87 8.30
CA THR A 508 6.21 3.63 8.49
C THR A 508 5.45 3.18 7.24
N LYS A 509 5.10 4.10 6.34
CA LYS A 509 4.43 3.75 5.07
C LYS A 509 5.43 3.36 3.99
N MET A 510 6.60 4.01 3.99
CA MET A 510 7.67 3.69 3.05
C MET A 510 8.34 2.35 3.37
N ASN A 511 8.47 2.04 4.67
CA ASN A 511 9.17 0.88 5.22
C ASN A 511 8.25 0.12 6.21
N PRO A 512 7.14 -0.47 5.74
CA PRO A 512 6.07 -1.02 6.59
C PRO A 512 6.46 -2.26 7.39
N TYR A 513 7.59 -2.89 7.07
CA TYR A 513 8.07 -4.11 7.71
C TYR A 513 9.15 -3.82 8.77
N TRP A 514 9.58 -2.55 8.90
CA TRP A 514 10.62 -2.13 9.82
C TRP A 514 10.02 -1.59 11.11
N GLY A 515 9.91 -2.46 12.13
CA GLY A 515 9.32 -2.13 13.43
C GLY A 515 9.96 -0.91 14.13
N PHE A 516 11.22 -0.59 13.82
CA PHE A 516 11.90 0.59 14.35
C PHE A 516 11.13 1.91 14.12
N TYR A 517 10.65 2.16 12.90
CA TYR A 517 9.95 3.42 12.60
C TYR A 517 8.59 3.51 13.29
N PHE A 518 7.92 2.37 13.49
CA PHE A 518 6.68 2.31 14.27
C PHE A 518 6.92 2.68 15.73
N ARG A 519 8.00 2.17 16.35
CA ARG A 519 8.38 2.56 17.72
C ARG A 519 8.71 4.04 17.85
N LYS A 520 9.47 4.61 16.90
CA LYS A 520 9.76 6.05 16.87
C LYS A 520 8.51 6.91 16.70
N THR A 521 7.57 6.45 15.88
CA THR A 521 6.26 7.10 15.73
C THR A 521 5.46 7.07 17.04
N ALA A 522 5.41 5.91 17.70
CA ALA A 522 4.76 5.73 18.98
C ALA A 522 5.40 6.58 20.09
N ASP A 523 6.73 6.72 20.12
CA ASP A 523 7.43 7.59 21.06
C ASP A 523 7.02 9.07 20.90
N CYS A 524 6.84 9.54 19.66
CA CYS A 524 6.32 10.88 19.41
C CYS A 524 4.88 11.02 19.91
N LEU A 525 4.03 10.01 19.68
CA LEU A 525 2.63 9.99 20.13
C LEU A 525 2.51 9.98 21.66
N LEU A 526 3.40 9.28 22.37
CA LEU A 526 3.50 9.35 23.83
C LEU A 526 3.81 10.78 24.31
N LYS A 527 4.72 11.49 23.63
CA LYS A 527 5.02 12.90 23.94
C LYS A 527 3.87 13.85 23.60
N LEU A 528 3.01 13.45 22.66
CA LEU A 528 1.79 14.18 22.27
C LEU A 528 0.57 13.76 23.10
N ASN A 529 0.71 12.88 24.10
CA ASN A 529 -0.37 12.31 24.91
C ASN A 529 -1.45 11.55 24.10
N ASP A 530 -1.11 11.05 22.92
CA ASP A 530 -2.02 10.25 22.08
C ASP A 530 -1.79 8.76 22.32
N LEU A 531 -2.26 8.29 23.48
CA LEU A 531 -2.12 6.90 23.90
C LEU A 531 -2.82 5.88 22.98
N PRO A 532 -4.06 6.10 22.47
CA PRO A 532 -4.69 5.16 21.54
C PRO A 532 -3.81 4.87 20.33
N GLU A 533 -3.31 5.92 19.68
CA GLU A 533 -2.46 5.77 18.50
C GLU A 533 -1.09 5.20 18.88
N ALA A 534 -0.49 5.64 19.99
CA ALA A 534 0.79 5.11 20.45
C ALA A 534 0.73 3.58 20.66
N LEU A 535 -0.33 3.07 21.29
CA LEU A 535 -0.55 1.63 21.46
C LEU A 535 -0.62 0.92 20.11
N ARG A 536 -1.42 1.46 19.17
CA ARG A 536 -1.55 0.90 17.82
C ARG A 536 -0.19 0.81 17.11
N PHE A 537 0.63 1.86 17.18
CA PHE A 537 1.97 1.84 16.58
C PHE A 537 2.94 0.88 17.29
N PHE A 538 2.89 0.76 18.62
CA PHE A 538 3.69 -0.25 19.33
C PHE A 538 3.31 -1.68 18.94
N GLU A 539 2.02 -1.98 18.84
CA GLU A 539 1.52 -3.28 18.40
C GLU A 539 1.98 -3.58 16.97
N ARG A 540 1.80 -2.63 16.05
CA ARG A 540 2.26 -2.75 14.67
C ARG A 540 3.77 -2.97 14.56
N SER A 541 4.56 -2.39 15.46
CA SER A 541 6.02 -2.55 15.47
C SER A 541 6.49 -3.99 15.73
N THR A 542 5.59 -4.88 16.14
CA THR A 542 5.86 -6.28 16.46
C THR A 542 5.24 -7.27 15.46
N GLU A 543 4.65 -6.78 14.37
CA GLU A 543 4.04 -7.62 13.33
C GLU A 543 5.08 -8.37 12.48
N TYR A 544 6.25 -7.76 12.27
CA TYR A 544 7.31 -8.25 11.39
C TYR A 544 8.67 -8.18 12.09
N GLY A 545 9.56 -9.15 11.81
CA GLY A 545 10.94 -9.16 12.29
C GLY A 545 11.09 -9.35 13.81
N GLU A 546 12.03 -8.60 14.40
CA GLU A 546 12.48 -8.73 15.79
C GLU A 546 11.37 -8.49 16.84
N ALA A 547 11.19 -9.45 17.74
CA ALA A 547 10.30 -9.33 18.89
C ALA A 547 10.87 -8.35 19.93
N SER A 548 10.36 -7.11 19.95
CA SER A 548 10.90 -6.03 20.79
C SER A 548 10.34 -6.05 22.23
N PHE A 549 11.23 -6.21 23.24
CA PHE A 549 10.90 -5.99 24.66
C PHE A 549 10.24 -4.63 24.87
N TYR A 550 10.89 -3.56 24.37
CA TYR A 550 10.45 -2.19 24.56
C TYR A 550 9.03 -1.95 24.04
N ALA A 551 8.71 -2.42 22.83
CA ALA A 551 7.38 -2.23 22.26
C ALA A 551 6.28 -2.89 23.10
N HIS A 552 6.48 -4.15 23.46
CA HIS A 552 5.52 -4.88 24.28
C HIS A 552 5.41 -4.31 25.69
N PHE A 553 6.51 -3.92 26.32
CA PHE A 553 6.47 -3.30 27.64
C PHE A 553 5.65 -2.00 27.62
N ARG A 554 5.87 -1.13 26.62
CA ARG A 554 5.13 0.13 26.47
C ARG A 554 3.66 -0.09 26.13
N ALA A 555 3.34 -1.04 25.26
CA ALA A 555 1.97 -1.44 24.98
C ALA A 555 1.25 -1.91 26.26
N GLY A 556 1.93 -2.71 27.09
CA GLY A 556 1.44 -3.16 28.39
C GLY A 556 1.17 -1.99 29.35
N GLU A 557 2.07 -1.01 29.44
CA GLU A 557 1.87 0.19 30.26
C GLU A 557 0.65 1.00 29.81
N ILE A 558 0.45 1.17 28.50
CA ILE A 558 -0.74 1.87 27.98
C ILE A 558 -2.02 1.07 28.30
N CYS A 559 -1.99 -0.26 28.16
CA CYS A 559 -3.13 -1.10 28.51
C CYS A 559 -3.47 -1.03 30.01
N MET A 560 -2.47 -0.93 30.90
CA MET A 560 -2.68 -0.68 32.33
C MET A 560 -3.43 0.64 32.57
N ILE A 561 -3.02 1.73 31.90
CA ILE A 561 -3.69 3.04 32.00
C ILE A 561 -5.14 2.94 31.50
N LYS A 562 -5.38 2.19 30.42
CA LYS A 562 -6.72 1.94 29.85
C LYS A 562 -7.60 1.02 30.70
N ASN A 563 -7.08 0.44 31.79
CA ASN A 563 -7.70 -0.65 32.55
C ASN A 563 -7.94 -1.95 31.75
N ASP A 564 -7.28 -2.13 30.61
CA ASP A 564 -7.31 -3.38 29.84
C ASP A 564 -6.24 -4.35 30.37
N PHE A 565 -6.48 -4.87 31.58
CA PHE A 565 -5.49 -5.65 32.32
C PHE A 565 -5.15 -6.99 31.68
N GLU A 566 -6.10 -7.62 30.98
CA GLU A 566 -5.85 -8.88 30.25
C GLU A 566 -4.85 -8.63 29.10
N LYS A 567 -5.07 -7.57 28.32
CA LYS A 567 -4.16 -7.19 27.24
C LYS A 567 -2.82 -6.70 27.78
N ALA A 568 -2.81 -6.03 28.93
CA ALA A 568 -1.59 -5.67 29.63
C ALA A 568 -0.76 -6.90 30.01
N ILE A 569 -1.36 -7.92 30.62
CA ILE A 569 -0.70 -9.19 30.96
C ILE A 569 -0.12 -9.85 29.71
N PHE A 570 -0.92 -9.96 28.64
CA PHE A 570 -0.46 -10.51 27.36
C PHE A 570 0.81 -9.80 26.86
N HIS A 571 0.81 -8.47 26.86
CA HIS A 571 1.97 -7.71 26.42
C HIS A 571 3.19 -7.87 27.33
N PHE A 572 3.01 -7.85 28.67
CA PHE A 572 4.15 -8.06 29.57
C PHE A 572 4.74 -9.47 29.46
N GLN A 573 3.91 -10.50 29.24
CA GLN A 573 4.38 -11.86 28.97
C GLN A 573 5.17 -11.92 27.66
N LYS A 574 4.71 -11.25 26.60
CA LYS A 574 5.45 -11.15 25.35
C LYS A 574 6.77 -10.39 25.50
N ALA A 575 6.79 -9.30 26.26
CA ALA A 575 8.02 -8.58 26.58
C ALA A 575 9.04 -9.49 27.27
N GLN A 576 8.58 -10.30 28.24
CA GLN A 576 9.44 -11.18 29.04
C GLN A 576 10.29 -12.16 28.22
N LEU A 577 9.84 -12.54 27.02
CA LEU A 577 10.55 -13.47 26.13
C LEU A 577 11.93 -12.95 25.71
N ASN A 578 12.09 -11.63 25.59
CA ASN A 578 13.34 -10.97 25.17
C ASN A 578 13.90 -10.04 26.24
N ALA A 579 13.46 -10.21 27.48
CA ALA A 579 13.90 -9.42 28.62
C ALA A 579 15.24 -9.92 29.17
N ASP A 580 16.11 -8.99 29.57
CA ASP A 580 17.23 -9.29 30.46
C ASP A 580 16.73 -9.62 31.88
N LYS A 581 17.66 -9.86 32.83
CA LYS A 581 17.28 -10.23 34.21
C LYS A 581 16.44 -9.15 34.91
N ASP A 582 16.85 -7.88 34.80
CA ASP A 582 16.20 -6.77 35.51
C ASP A 582 14.85 -6.43 34.86
N GLU A 583 14.79 -6.55 33.52
CA GLU A 583 13.56 -6.42 32.74
C GLU A 583 12.54 -7.53 33.05
N LYS A 584 13.00 -8.76 33.30
CA LYS A 584 12.13 -9.86 33.76
C LYS A 584 11.49 -9.54 35.10
N GLU A 585 12.23 -9.01 36.06
CA GLU A 585 11.65 -8.62 37.34
C GLU A 585 10.60 -7.52 37.18
N LYS A 586 10.87 -6.51 36.34
CA LYS A 586 9.90 -5.44 36.03
C LYS A 586 8.61 -5.97 35.41
N THR A 587 8.70 -6.89 34.44
CA THR A 587 7.52 -7.48 33.79
C THR A 587 6.70 -8.31 34.77
N LEU A 588 7.35 -9.10 35.63
CA LEU A 588 6.68 -9.88 36.67
C LEU A 588 5.90 -9.00 37.66
N ILE A 589 6.49 -7.88 38.12
CA ILE A 589 5.81 -6.92 38.98
C ILE A 589 4.55 -6.38 38.29
N LYS A 590 4.66 -5.99 37.01
CA LYS A 590 3.53 -5.46 36.24
C LYS A 590 2.43 -6.50 36.01
N ILE A 591 2.77 -7.76 35.72
CA ILE A 591 1.81 -8.86 35.60
C ILE A 591 1.08 -9.07 36.93
N TYR A 592 1.81 -9.10 38.04
CA TYR A 592 1.21 -9.26 39.37
C TYR A 592 0.27 -8.10 39.74
N GLN A 593 0.64 -6.87 39.40
CA GLN A 593 -0.24 -5.69 39.56
C GLN A 593 -1.53 -5.84 38.75
N ALA A 594 -1.44 -6.23 37.48
CA ALA A 594 -2.60 -6.45 36.62
C ALA A 594 -3.53 -7.56 37.15
N LEU A 595 -2.96 -8.69 37.59
CA LEU A 595 -3.71 -9.78 38.23
C LEU A 595 -4.41 -9.31 39.52
N SER A 596 -3.73 -8.50 40.32
CA SER A 596 -4.31 -7.91 41.53
C SER A 596 -5.51 -7.03 41.21
N PHE A 597 -5.42 -6.19 40.18
CA PHE A 597 -6.54 -5.34 39.73
C PHE A 597 -7.72 -6.13 39.16
N LEU A 598 -7.47 -7.32 38.60
CA LEU A 598 -8.50 -8.25 38.16
C LEU A 598 -9.11 -9.09 39.31
N ASN A 599 -8.70 -8.89 40.56
CA ASN A 599 -9.02 -9.78 41.70
C ASN A 599 -8.57 -11.24 41.48
N ARG A 600 -7.51 -11.45 40.69
CA ARG A 600 -6.93 -12.74 40.31
C ARG A 600 -5.52 -12.94 40.88
N ALA A 601 -5.18 -12.25 41.98
CA ALA A 601 -3.85 -12.31 42.59
C ALA A 601 -3.38 -13.74 42.90
N SER A 602 -4.30 -14.67 43.19
CA SER A 602 -4.02 -16.09 43.41
C SER A 602 -3.38 -16.80 42.22
N GLU A 603 -3.51 -16.28 41.00
CA GLU A 603 -2.85 -16.80 39.80
C GLU A 603 -1.37 -16.37 39.73
N GLY A 604 -0.98 -15.34 40.49
CA GLY A 604 0.38 -14.82 40.58
C GLY A 604 1.25 -15.48 41.66
N LYS A 605 0.85 -16.62 42.24
CA LYS A 605 1.57 -17.28 43.35
C LYS A 605 3.04 -17.60 43.04
N GLU A 606 3.33 -17.99 41.80
CA GLU A 606 4.72 -18.25 41.39
C GLU A 606 5.56 -16.98 41.38
N ILE A 607 4.95 -15.85 41.02
CA ILE A 607 5.59 -14.52 41.04
C ILE A 607 5.85 -14.10 42.49
N GLU A 608 4.87 -14.27 43.38
CA GLU A 608 5.04 -14.02 44.82
C GLU A 608 6.17 -14.89 45.40
N ALA A 609 6.17 -16.18 45.10
CA ALA A 609 7.20 -17.11 45.58
C ALA A 609 8.60 -16.76 45.06
N TYR A 610 8.69 -16.25 43.83
CA TYR A 610 9.93 -15.73 43.26
C TYR A 610 10.44 -14.51 44.04
N PHE A 611 9.60 -13.48 44.23
CA PHE A 611 10.00 -12.26 44.94
C PHE A 611 10.23 -12.48 46.44
N ALA A 612 9.53 -13.42 47.07
CA ALA A 612 9.79 -13.81 48.46
C ALA A 612 11.20 -14.40 48.66
N LYS A 613 11.80 -14.99 47.62
CA LYS A 613 13.17 -15.51 47.65
C LYS A 613 14.21 -14.44 47.32
N VAL A 614 13.95 -13.62 46.31
CA VAL A 614 14.90 -12.64 45.78
C VAL A 614 14.91 -11.34 46.61
N ASN A 615 13.78 -10.97 47.19
CA ASN A 615 13.62 -9.76 48.00
C ASN A 615 12.67 -9.99 49.20
N PRO A 616 13.04 -10.82 50.18
CA PRO A 616 12.16 -11.29 51.25
C PRO A 616 11.54 -10.18 52.13
N ASN A 617 12.17 -8.99 52.17
CA ASN A 617 11.73 -7.87 53.01
C ASN A 617 10.95 -6.80 52.25
N ASN A 618 10.74 -6.95 50.94
CA ASN A 618 10.05 -5.95 50.13
C ASN A 618 8.90 -6.61 49.32
N PRO A 619 7.64 -6.47 49.76
CA PRO A 619 6.52 -7.04 49.03
C PRO A 619 6.36 -6.39 47.65
N ILE A 620 5.75 -7.11 46.71
CA ILE A 620 5.50 -6.60 45.36
C ILE A 620 4.57 -5.37 45.48
N PRO A 621 4.98 -4.18 45.02
CA PRO A 621 4.17 -2.98 45.18
C PRO A 621 2.91 -3.07 44.32
N VAL A 622 1.73 -2.92 44.92
CA VAL A 622 0.45 -2.80 44.21
C VAL A 622 -0.13 -1.41 44.51
N PRO A 623 0.03 -0.42 43.60
CA PRO A 623 -0.52 0.91 43.82
C PRO A 623 -2.05 0.91 43.78
N PRO A 624 -2.73 1.92 44.35
CA PRO A 624 -4.17 2.08 44.20
C PRO A 624 -4.58 2.15 42.73
N ARG A 625 -5.73 1.53 42.39
CA ARG A 625 -6.30 1.62 41.04
C ARG A 625 -6.82 3.04 40.81
N THR A 626 -6.20 3.78 39.90
CA THR A 626 -6.65 5.10 39.45
C THR A 626 -6.96 5.07 37.95
N ASN A 627 -8.09 5.65 37.55
CA ASN A 627 -8.44 5.78 36.14
C ASN A 627 -8.00 7.17 35.64
N THR A 628 -6.83 7.23 35.00
CA THR A 628 -6.23 8.47 34.48
C THR A 628 -6.28 8.56 32.97
N TYR A 629 -6.94 7.62 32.28
CA TYR A 629 -6.92 7.57 30.82
C TYR A 629 -7.53 8.82 30.18
N MET A 630 -8.51 9.44 30.83
CA MET A 630 -9.11 10.72 30.41
C MET A 630 -8.15 11.91 30.46
N ASP A 631 -7.04 11.82 31.20
CA ASP A 631 -6.05 12.90 31.32
C ASP A 631 -5.12 12.96 30.08
N TYR A 632 -5.10 11.90 29.28
CA TYR A 632 -4.28 11.79 28.08
C TYR A 632 -5.01 12.33 26.85
N ILE A 633 -5.06 13.66 26.78
CA ILE A 633 -5.68 14.39 25.69
C ILE A 633 -4.60 14.71 24.64
N PRO A 634 -4.77 14.30 23.36
CA PRO A 634 -3.80 14.59 22.32
C PRO A 634 -3.52 16.10 22.20
N ALA A 635 -2.24 16.46 22.17
CA ALA A 635 -1.79 17.85 22.23
C ALA A 635 -2.41 18.76 21.15
N GLN A 636 -2.74 18.20 19.98
CA GLN A 636 -3.35 18.92 18.86
C GLN A 636 -4.75 19.45 19.17
N VAL A 637 -5.49 18.76 20.03
CA VAL A 637 -6.88 19.10 20.38
C VAL A 637 -7.06 19.56 21.81
N LYS A 638 -6.00 19.43 22.64
CA LYS A 638 -6.04 19.67 24.08
C LYS A 638 -6.72 20.99 24.46
N ASN A 639 -6.32 22.10 23.83
CA ASN A 639 -6.88 23.41 24.17
C ASN A 639 -8.39 23.47 24.00
N LYS A 640 -8.94 22.91 22.91
CA LYS A 640 -10.38 22.89 22.65
C LYS A 640 -11.11 21.96 23.60
N VAL A 641 -10.54 20.80 23.91
CA VAL A 641 -11.14 19.85 24.85
C VAL A 641 -11.16 20.41 26.26
N ASP A 642 -10.06 21.00 26.73
CA ASP A 642 -9.97 21.66 28.04
C ASP A 642 -10.98 22.82 28.16
N GLU A 643 -11.14 23.61 27.10
CA GLU A 643 -12.11 24.70 27.07
C GLU A 643 -13.56 24.19 27.08
N ALA A 644 -13.85 23.16 26.28
CA ALA A 644 -15.16 22.53 26.27
C ALA A 644 -15.53 21.98 27.65
N GLN A 645 -14.59 21.34 28.36
CA GLN A 645 -14.82 20.82 29.71
C GLN A 645 -15.27 21.92 30.69
N LYS A 646 -14.70 23.13 30.62
CA LYS A 646 -15.14 24.27 31.43
C LYS A 646 -16.59 24.67 31.14
N PHE A 647 -17.00 24.66 29.86
CA PHE A 647 -18.38 24.94 29.47
C PHE A 647 -19.35 23.82 29.91
N ILE A 648 -18.91 22.57 29.90
CA ILE A 648 -19.67 21.43 30.44
C ILE A 648 -19.96 21.63 31.94
N GLU A 649 -18.98 22.13 32.71
CA GLU A 649 -19.12 22.39 34.15
C GLU A 649 -20.18 23.48 34.45
N VAL A 650 -20.20 24.55 33.65
CA VAL A 650 -21.21 25.63 33.77
C VAL A 650 -22.52 25.33 33.03
N LYS A 651 -22.67 24.12 32.47
CA LYS A 651 -23.84 23.65 31.71
C LYS A 651 -24.16 24.43 30.44
N ASP A 652 -23.16 25.07 29.84
CA ASP A 652 -23.27 25.65 28.51
C ASP A 652 -22.96 24.56 27.46
N TYR A 653 -23.96 23.73 27.18
CA TYR A 653 -23.80 22.58 26.29
C TYR A 653 -23.65 22.98 24.82
N GLU A 654 -24.24 24.09 24.41
CA GLU A 654 -24.12 24.60 23.04
C GLU A 654 -22.66 24.93 22.72
N LYS A 655 -22.01 25.72 23.59
CA LYS A 655 -20.59 26.07 23.41
C LYS A 655 -19.67 24.86 23.52
N ALA A 656 -19.96 23.93 24.44
CA ALA A 656 -19.20 22.70 24.57
C ALA A 656 -19.29 21.82 23.30
N ILE A 657 -20.49 21.68 22.71
CA ILE A 657 -20.70 20.93 21.47
C ILE A 657 -19.94 21.56 20.30
N GLU A 658 -19.96 22.88 20.17
CA GLU A 658 -19.21 23.62 19.15
C GLU A 658 -17.71 23.30 19.25
N LEU A 659 -17.11 23.52 20.44
CA LEU A 659 -15.68 23.30 20.67
C LEU A 659 -15.25 21.84 20.47
N LEU A 660 -16.08 20.88 20.90
CA LEU A 660 -15.81 19.45 20.71
C LEU A 660 -15.94 19.04 19.23
N THR A 661 -16.86 19.66 18.49
CA THR A 661 -16.99 19.42 17.05
C THR A 661 -15.76 19.95 16.31
N GLU A 662 -15.34 21.19 16.59
CA GLU A 662 -14.10 21.76 16.04
C GLU A 662 -12.86 20.93 16.42
N SER A 663 -12.80 20.39 17.64
CA SER A 663 -11.76 19.47 18.07
C SER A 663 -11.71 18.22 17.18
N LEU A 664 -12.86 17.61 16.90
CA LEU A 664 -12.96 16.41 16.06
C LEU A 664 -12.65 16.70 14.59
N GLU A 665 -12.88 17.92 14.11
CA GLU A 665 -12.44 18.37 12.77
C GLU A 665 -10.91 18.47 12.66
N ILE A 666 -10.23 18.88 13.74
CA ILE A 666 -8.76 18.89 13.80
C ILE A 666 -8.23 17.44 13.84
N LYS A 667 -8.77 16.62 14.74
CA LYS A 667 -8.42 15.22 14.90
C LYS A 667 -9.55 14.48 15.61
N GLU A 668 -10.05 13.41 14.98
CA GLU A 668 -10.97 12.49 15.64
C GLU A 668 -10.26 11.80 16.81
N THR A 669 -10.83 11.93 18.00
CA THR A 669 -10.28 11.34 19.22
C THR A 669 -11.41 10.67 20.01
N ALA A 670 -11.12 9.53 20.62
CA ALA A 670 -12.10 8.84 21.44
C ALA A 670 -12.58 9.70 22.62
N ILE A 671 -11.70 10.55 23.19
CA ILE A 671 -12.10 11.47 24.25
C ILE A 671 -13.06 12.55 23.75
N GLY A 672 -12.83 13.11 22.57
CA GLY A 672 -13.75 14.06 21.93
C GLY A 672 -15.11 13.41 21.67
N PHE A 673 -15.12 12.19 21.13
CA PHE A 673 -16.36 11.43 20.93
C PHE A 673 -17.09 11.12 22.24
N ARG A 674 -16.36 10.71 23.29
CA ARG A 674 -16.93 10.44 24.61
C ARG A 674 -17.60 11.68 25.19
N LEU A 675 -16.87 12.79 25.28
CA LEU A 675 -17.38 14.03 25.85
C LEU A 675 -18.57 14.54 25.05
N LEU A 676 -18.49 14.50 23.73
CA LEU A 676 -19.58 14.95 22.86
C LEU A 676 -20.84 14.08 23.05
N GLY A 677 -20.67 12.75 23.16
CA GLY A 677 -21.75 11.83 23.47
C GLY A 677 -22.39 12.08 24.83
N GLU A 678 -21.59 12.29 25.87
CA GLU A 678 -22.06 12.60 27.23
C GLU A 678 -22.77 13.97 27.30
N VAL A 679 -22.31 14.97 26.54
CA VAL A 679 -22.96 16.29 26.46
C VAL A 679 -24.28 16.21 25.70
N TYR A 680 -24.33 15.52 24.56
CA TYR A 680 -25.60 15.30 23.85
C TYR A 680 -26.62 14.56 24.70
N TYR A 681 -26.18 13.62 25.55
CA TYR A 681 -27.08 12.94 26.49
C TYR A 681 -27.68 13.93 27.49
N LYS A 682 -26.84 14.83 28.06
CA LYS A 682 -27.29 15.89 28.98
C LYS A 682 -28.18 16.94 28.28
N ASN A 683 -28.02 17.12 26.98
CA ASN A 683 -28.84 18.00 26.13
C ASN A 683 -30.10 17.30 25.59
N GLU A 684 -30.46 16.11 26.09
CA GLU A 684 -31.63 15.31 25.69
C GLU A 684 -31.63 14.83 24.22
N GLU A 685 -30.49 14.92 23.53
CA GLU A 685 -30.31 14.48 22.14
C GLU A 685 -29.82 13.02 22.08
N HIS A 686 -30.58 12.08 22.65
CA HIS A 686 -30.13 10.71 22.93
C HIS A 686 -29.64 9.92 21.70
N LYS A 687 -30.21 10.15 20.50
CA LYS A 687 -29.73 9.50 19.27
C LYS A 687 -28.32 9.96 18.87
N LYS A 688 -28.04 11.26 18.98
CA LYS A 688 -26.69 11.80 18.74
C LYS A 688 -25.72 11.31 19.82
N ALA A 689 -26.16 11.31 21.07
CA ALA A 689 -25.39 10.75 22.18
C ALA A 689 -24.94 9.31 21.87
N GLN A 690 -25.87 8.45 21.47
CA GLN A 690 -25.57 7.06 21.15
C GLN A 690 -24.56 6.94 20.00
N HIS A 691 -24.71 7.74 18.94
CA HIS A 691 -23.79 7.75 17.81
C HIS A 691 -22.34 8.01 18.24
N PHE A 692 -22.11 9.05 19.05
CA PHE A 692 -20.77 9.43 19.49
C PHE A 692 -20.21 8.49 20.57
N LEU A 693 -21.05 8.02 21.51
CA LEU A 693 -20.61 7.04 22.51
C LEU A 693 -20.21 5.70 21.87
N LYS A 694 -20.91 5.24 20.82
CA LYS A 694 -20.50 4.04 20.06
C LYS A 694 -19.11 4.19 19.45
N LYS A 695 -18.75 5.37 18.92
CA LYS A 695 -17.40 5.64 18.41
C LYS A 695 -16.32 5.67 19.49
N ALA A 696 -16.66 6.09 20.70
CA ALA A 696 -15.72 6.09 21.84
C ALA A 696 -15.59 4.71 22.51
N TYR A 697 -16.54 3.80 22.27
CA TYR A 697 -16.66 2.54 23.00
C TYR A 697 -15.41 1.65 22.96
N PRO A 698 -14.75 1.42 21.80
CA PRO A 698 -13.57 0.55 21.76
C PRO A 698 -12.45 0.99 22.72
N GLU A 699 -12.27 2.30 22.91
CA GLU A 699 -11.21 2.85 23.73
C GLU A 699 -11.55 2.90 25.23
N PHE A 700 -12.83 3.02 25.59
CA PHE A 700 -13.31 3.22 26.97
C PHE A 700 -14.15 2.06 27.53
N LYS A 701 -14.23 0.90 26.85
CA LYS A 701 -15.00 -0.27 27.31
C LYS A 701 -14.55 -0.90 28.64
N PHE A 702 -13.49 -0.40 29.27
CA PHE A 702 -13.01 -0.79 30.59
C PHE A 702 -13.09 0.35 31.63
N ASP A 703 -13.74 1.46 31.27
CA ASP A 703 -14.06 2.57 32.16
C ASP A 703 -15.49 2.40 32.68
N THR A 704 -15.64 2.21 33.99
CA THR A 704 -16.94 1.96 34.62
C THR A 704 -17.90 3.15 34.51
N HIS A 705 -17.40 4.39 34.55
CA HIS A 705 -18.24 5.58 34.37
C HIS A 705 -18.74 5.69 32.93
N PHE A 706 -17.86 5.44 31.96
CA PHE A 706 -18.22 5.45 30.55
C PHE A 706 -19.28 4.40 30.20
N LEU A 707 -19.08 3.16 30.66
CA LEU A 707 -20.05 2.08 30.44
C LEU A 707 -21.43 2.42 31.01
N ARG A 708 -21.50 3.18 32.10
CA ARG A 708 -22.78 3.68 32.65
C ARG A 708 -23.42 4.71 31.72
N SER A 709 -22.65 5.64 31.18
CA SER A 709 -23.13 6.61 30.18
C SER A 709 -23.70 5.89 28.94
N CYS A 710 -23.00 4.86 28.43
CA CYS A 710 -23.50 4.02 27.34
C CYS A 710 -24.79 3.30 27.71
N PHE A 711 -24.84 2.63 28.86
CA PHE A 711 -26.02 1.90 29.33
C PHE A 711 -27.25 2.81 29.43
N MET A 712 -27.11 3.97 30.06
CA MET A 712 -28.21 4.94 30.21
C MET A 712 -28.65 5.51 28.87
N THR A 713 -27.73 5.72 27.93
CA THR A 713 -28.04 6.20 26.58
C THR A 713 -28.75 5.14 25.74
N ASP A 714 -28.33 3.89 25.83
CA ASP A 714 -28.98 2.76 25.14
C ASP A 714 -30.41 2.58 25.63
N LEU A 715 -30.66 2.70 26.94
CA LEU A 715 -32.02 2.68 27.49
C LEU A 715 -32.87 3.86 26.99
N ALA A 716 -32.32 5.08 27.01
CA ALA A 716 -33.03 6.29 26.55
C ALA A 716 -33.37 6.24 25.04
N THR A 717 -32.63 5.46 24.26
CA THR A 717 -32.88 5.25 22.82
C THR A 717 -33.71 4.00 22.52
N GLY A 718 -34.12 3.22 23.54
CA GLY A 718 -34.89 1.99 23.39
C GLY A 718 -34.07 0.77 22.94
N ASN A 719 -32.74 0.84 22.91
CA ASN A 719 -31.86 -0.23 22.47
C ASN A 719 -31.49 -1.17 23.62
N THR A 720 -32.46 -1.98 24.07
CA THR A 720 -32.30 -2.84 25.24
C THR A 720 -31.20 -3.90 25.09
N ASP A 721 -30.93 -4.37 23.87
CA ASP A 721 -29.90 -5.38 23.62
C ASP A 721 -28.48 -4.82 23.80
N ASP A 722 -28.24 -3.60 23.31
CA ASP A 722 -26.97 -2.91 23.52
C ASP A 722 -26.78 -2.54 24.99
N ALA A 723 -27.86 -2.15 25.70
CA ALA A 723 -27.81 -1.98 27.16
C ALA A 723 -27.44 -3.28 27.89
N ARG A 724 -27.97 -4.44 27.48
CA ARG A 724 -27.57 -5.75 28.05
C ARG A 724 -26.10 -6.05 27.80
N LYS A 725 -25.59 -5.82 26.59
CA LYS A 725 -24.16 -6.01 26.27
C LYS A 725 -23.27 -5.12 27.12
N THR A 726 -23.63 -3.85 27.25
CA THR A 726 -22.90 -2.86 28.07
C THR A 726 -22.87 -3.27 29.54
N LEU A 727 -24.00 -3.75 30.09
CA LEU A 727 -24.06 -4.27 31.47
C LEU A 727 -23.21 -5.53 31.66
N GLN A 728 -23.17 -6.43 30.68
CA GLN A 728 -22.28 -7.59 30.71
C GLN A 728 -20.80 -7.17 30.71
N GLN A 729 -20.44 -6.15 29.91
CA GLN A 729 -19.09 -5.60 29.91
C GLN A 729 -18.76 -4.96 31.27
N LEU A 730 -19.67 -4.19 31.86
CA LEU A 730 -19.49 -3.58 33.18
C LEU A 730 -19.23 -4.64 34.27
N LYS A 731 -19.98 -5.76 34.25
CA LYS A 731 -19.75 -6.90 35.15
C LYS A 731 -18.37 -7.52 35.00
N LYS A 732 -17.82 -7.55 33.79
CA LYS A 732 -16.45 -8.04 33.56
C LYS A 732 -15.41 -7.05 34.09
N THR A 733 -15.64 -5.76 33.90
CA THR A 733 -14.72 -4.69 34.29
C THR A 733 -14.66 -4.44 35.80
N ASP A 734 -15.80 -4.53 36.48
CA ASP A 734 -15.88 -4.39 37.94
C ASP A 734 -16.98 -5.30 38.53
N PRO A 735 -16.70 -6.60 38.70
CA PRO A 735 -17.70 -7.58 39.15
C PRO A 735 -18.29 -7.28 40.54
N LYS A 736 -17.56 -6.52 41.37
CA LYS A 736 -17.95 -6.20 42.75
C LYS A 736 -18.65 -4.84 42.85
N SER A 737 -18.92 -4.17 41.73
CA SER A 737 -19.61 -2.88 41.76
C SER A 737 -21.01 -3.02 42.37
N PRO A 738 -21.33 -2.28 43.45
CA PRO A 738 -22.65 -2.34 44.10
C PRO A 738 -23.78 -1.80 43.21
N GLU A 739 -23.44 -1.22 42.07
CA GLU A 739 -24.38 -0.57 41.15
C GLU A 739 -24.92 -1.53 40.09
N ILE A 740 -24.23 -2.66 39.85
CA ILE A 740 -24.66 -3.68 38.89
C ILE A 740 -26.09 -4.14 39.20
N GLY A 741 -26.40 -4.44 40.46
CA GLY A 741 -27.74 -4.87 40.86
C GLY A 741 -28.83 -3.83 40.57
N LYS A 742 -28.52 -2.53 40.68
CA LYS A 742 -29.46 -1.45 40.34
C LYS A 742 -29.72 -1.40 38.84
N LEU A 743 -28.67 -1.50 38.02
CA LEU A 743 -28.79 -1.48 36.55
C LEU A 743 -29.53 -2.72 36.03
N GLU A 744 -29.32 -3.89 36.64
CA GLU A 744 -30.09 -5.10 36.35
C GLU A 744 -31.58 -4.94 36.63
N MET A 745 -31.94 -4.35 37.79
CA MET A 745 -33.34 -4.08 38.12
C MET A 745 -34.00 -3.16 37.08
N ILE A 746 -33.32 -2.08 36.68
CA ILE A 746 -33.83 -1.16 35.65
C ILE A 746 -34.12 -1.92 34.35
N LEU A 747 -33.20 -2.78 33.91
CA LEU A 747 -33.34 -3.53 32.67
C LEU A 747 -34.43 -4.61 32.74
N ASN A 748 -34.62 -5.24 33.91
CA ASN A 748 -35.67 -6.23 34.14
C ASN A 748 -37.07 -5.61 34.20
N ASN A 749 -37.20 -4.37 34.68
CA ASN A 749 -38.47 -3.64 34.74
C ASN A 749 -38.93 -3.12 33.37
N LEU A 750 -38.03 -3.01 32.40
CA LEU A 750 -38.32 -2.62 31.02
C LEU A 750 -38.67 -3.82 30.11
N ASN A 751 -38.64 -5.05 30.64
CA ASN A 751 -38.99 -6.25 29.89
C ASN A 751 -40.53 -6.36 29.78
N PRO A 752 -41.13 -6.35 28.57
CA PRO A 752 -42.59 -6.38 28.41
C PRO A 752 -43.27 -7.61 29.05
N ASN A 753 -42.52 -8.69 29.29
CA ASN A 753 -43.01 -9.88 29.99
C ASN A 753 -43.22 -9.68 31.51
N ASN A 754 -42.63 -8.65 32.12
CA ASN A 754 -42.82 -8.31 33.55
C ASN A 754 -43.90 -7.25 33.78
N ILE A 755 -44.32 -6.51 32.75
CA ILE A 755 -45.41 -5.52 32.86
C ILE A 755 -46.77 -6.24 33.03
N ASN A 756 -46.88 -7.49 32.56
CA ASN A 756 -48.06 -8.34 32.78
C ASN A 756 -48.03 -9.12 34.11
N ALA A 757 -46.95 -9.10 34.89
CA ALA A 757 -46.86 -9.82 36.16
C ALA A 757 -47.37 -9.02 37.38
N ASN A 758 -47.66 -7.73 37.21
CA ASN A 758 -48.18 -6.85 38.26
C ASN A 758 -49.65 -6.40 38.04
N ILE A 759 -50.38 -7.04 37.14
CA ILE A 759 -51.84 -6.83 36.97
C ILE A 759 -52.65 -7.99 37.56
N ASP A 760 -52.01 -9.06 38.03
CA ASP A 760 -52.71 -10.25 38.55
C ASP A 760 -52.24 -10.69 39.95
N THR A 761 -52.12 -9.75 40.89
CA THR A 761 -52.23 -10.05 42.33
C THR A 761 -52.81 -8.87 43.10
N LYS A 762 -53.96 -9.13 43.72
CA LYS A 762 -54.62 -8.34 44.78
C LYS A 762 -53.68 -7.88 45.89
#